data_AF-U7Q0E0-F1
#
_entry.id   AF-U7Q0E0-F1
#
_cell.length_a   1.000
_cell.length_b   1.000
_cell.length_c   1.000
_cell.angle_alpha   90.00
_cell.angle_beta   90.00
_cell.angle_gamma   90.00
#
_symmetry.space_group_name_H-M   'P 1'
#
loop_
_entity.id
_entity.type
_entity.pdbx_description
1 polymer ?
#
loop_
_entity_poly.entity_id
_entity_poly.type
_entity_poly.pdbx_seq_one_letter_code
_entity_poly.pdbx_strand_id
1 'polypeptide(L)'
;MGNKHTPSPAAAPLYRGRLMRDINELCKPPCYPNIKLHPPVNGPDGMMGDACLLLTTKAYGDKPLHLTVQFPHDFPVAPPHISMDTPNVSHPNVFGNYICASILNTTEGYTSAYTLKGIAIQLLSFFSSDSVEQIGGGVVHLGNYQEQMAEVMGWHHQQDEWAYADDTCYNFKCDRCCYDTGDQASMLKAADTEPATEYIVRREAEAVTDVVETSSPQDLLPSALAGRSIDMLTDDVLLLILRELDTTGINKFVAASDRVRQLVEYHDVLHQRELQCFCLKTSYLKSDLGVGVSTMQSRTRTRGLESEFDLLSREAFATLRVRRSVQSIAFDHWLPLPLSRRHWLRVRNDAVVALVAIGEDALPRKKGAFKREPVGTKNGRQPNGAQLVHFRQVSKTAPTPESVTRATEVLLSFMTQIVVRLNEDVDKLNESYADEWWLQDDWVDHPSGPVKSTLRHASEKAIESYFHLFHLLVCLAAEHPQVAADANHRLRSFYLNNKRSKVDCPNLGMLLVALLIADDSEIGVDNKTTDSGPGTRQDLLKSIITEAITRNVVWLLDTKGAGRAELVHLEAKDTISEYRLHHTFVGSQTSYRLLMFMELFRRTARPQGQSLEAVRDALYQRHGAPPAGAAAHLSAEVRRLQTIQTWPNFLEAMGVDVPSKSVFCNVLRKAVRDSMSHRYSVWGLTAAEAESLRAFHEDAFAQGASWQPPAIRRARPDRRRNLRGRGGGYGGGVGRTRPVTVDGALRDLAEEKYGHLARQTSDGPKWTSISASERESAAYVKWRLLTKEVSFFPGGTAREARGNERRVWNNGR
;
A
#
# COMPACT_ATOMS: atom_id res chain seq x y z
N MET A 1 -20.88 -6.24 -28.25
CA MET A 1 -21.14 -4.94 -28.91
C MET A 1 -22.41 -4.35 -28.33
N GLY A 2 -22.38 -3.11 -27.81
CA GLY A 2 -23.61 -2.36 -27.54
C GLY A 2 -24.06 -2.19 -26.08
N ASN A 3 -23.17 -1.99 -25.10
CA ASN A 3 -23.54 -1.12 -23.98
C ASN A 3 -23.24 0.31 -24.42
N LYS A 4 -24.18 0.92 -25.16
CA LYS A 4 -24.23 2.36 -25.39
C LYS A 4 -24.54 3.04 -24.05
N HIS A 5 -23.62 3.03 -23.10
CA HIS A 5 -23.71 3.90 -21.94
C HIS A 5 -23.30 5.29 -22.40
N THR A 6 -24.19 5.98 -23.10
CA THR A 6 -23.98 7.42 -23.32
C THR A 6 -23.63 8.06 -21.97
N PRO A 7 -22.49 8.75 -21.87
CA PRO A 7 -22.02 9.27 -20.61
C PRO A 7 -23.09 10.21 -20.05
N SER A 8 -23.25 10.22 -18.73
CA SER A 8 -24.16 11.19 -18.11
C SER A 8 -23.77 12.61 -18.55
N PRO A 9 -24.73 13.55 -18.69
CA PRO A 9 -24.43 14.92 -19.09
C PRO A 9 -23.35 15.60 -18.23
N ALA A 10 -23.21 15.20 -16.97
CA ALA A 10 -22.16 15.69 -16.07
C ALA A 10 -20.78 15.06 -16.33
N ALA A 11 -20.70 13.84 -16.87
CA ALA A 11 -19.46 13.12 -17.15
C ALA A 11 -18.87 13.48 -18.52
N ALA A 12 -19.71 13.76 -19.52
CA ALA A 12 -19.27 14.02 -20.89
C ALA A 12 -18.20 15.14 -21.01
N PRO A 13 -18.34 16.30 -20.33
CA PRO A 13 -17.31 17.35 -20.36
C PRO A 13 -15.97 16.91 -19.74
N LEU A 14 -16.01 16.05 -18.71
CA LEU A 14 -14.81 15.55 -18.03
C LEU A 14 -14.04 14.57 -18.94
N TYR A 15 -14.75 13.66 -19.60
CA TYR A 15 -14.16 12.75 -20.57
C TYR A 15 -13.56 13.51 -21.76
N ARG A 16 -14.33 14.44 -22.35
CA ARG A 16 -13.85 15.27 -23.46
C ARG A 16 -12.63 16.11 -23.04
N GLY A 17 -12.70 16.77 -21.89
CA GLY A 17 -11.60 17.61 -21.40
C GLY A 17 -10.32 16.80 -21.13
N ARG A 18 -10.44 15.58 -20.62
CA ARG A 18 -9.30 14.68 -20.43
C ARG A 18 -8.70 14.24 -21.77
N LEU A 19 -9.54 13.83 -22.73
CA LEU A 19 -9.08 13.40 -24.05
C LEU A 19 -8.36 14.54 -24.79
N MET A 20 -8.93 15.75 -24.79
CA MET A 20 -8.30 16.92 -25.42
C MET A 20 -6.96 17.27 -24.78
N ARG A 21 -6.84 17.12 -23.45
CA ARG A 21 -5.56 17.33 -22.77
C ARG A 21 -4.51 16.31 -23.21
N ASP A 22 -4.88 15.04 -23.29
CA ASP A 22 -3.96 13.96 -23.69
C ASP A 22 -3.50 14.11 -25.15
N ILE A 23 -4.39 14.52 -26.06
CA ILE A 23 -4.04 14.84 -27.44
C ILE A 23 -3.11 16.05 -27.49
N ASN A 24 -3.44 17.13 -26.78
CA ASN A 24 -2.59 18.32 -26.72
C ASN A 24 -1.20 17.99 -26.15
N GLU A 25 -1.12 17.16 -25.11
CA GLU A 25 0.17 16.71 -24.54
C GLU A 25 1.03 15.95 -25.55
N LEU A 26 0.41 15.09 -26.37
CA LEU A 26 1.12 14.29 -27.37
C LEU A 26 1.53 15.11 -28.60
N CYS A 27 0.72 16.10 -28.99
CA CYS A 27 1.00 16.98 -30.12
C CYS A 27 1.91 18.17 -29.76
N LYS A 28 2.04 18.54 -28.47
CA LYS A 28 2.84 19.71 -28.05
C LYS A 28 4.32 19.56 -28.44
N PRO A 29 4.91 20.53 -29.17
CA PRO A 29 6.31 20.50 -29.56
C PRO A 29 7.28 20.64 -28.37
N PRO A 30 8.47 20.00 -28.45
CA PRO A 30 8.85 19.05 -29.48
C PRO A 30 8.09 17.72 -29.31
N CYS A 31 7.54 17.21 -30.41
CA CYS A 31 6.83 15.93 -30.42
C CYS A 31 7.75 14.80 -29.93
N TYR A 32 7.17 13.76 -29.33
CA TYR A 32 7.95 12.61 -28.91
C TYR A 32 8.57 11.93 -30.14
N PRO A 33 9.88 11.64 -30.14
CA PRO A 33 10.54 11.07 -31.31
C PRO A 33 9.88 9.75 -31.70
N ASN A 34 9.76 9.51 -33.01
CA ASN A 34 9.18 8.29 -33.58
C ASN A 34 7.70 8.02 -33.27
N ILE A 35 6.99 9.00 -32.68
CA ILE A 35 5.56 8.92 -32.42
C ILE A 35 4.89 10.15 -33.03
N LYS A 36 3.89 9.92 -33.89
CA LYS A 36 3.03 10.99 -34.39
C LYS A 36 1.57 10.64 -34.26
N LEU A 37 0.78 11.62 -33.82
CA LEU A 37 -0.66 11.51 -33.74
C LEU A 37 -1.29 12.52 -34.70
N HIS A 38 -2.07 12.04 -35.65
CA HIS A 38 -3.03 12.86 -36.37
C HIS A 38 -4.34 12.84 -35.59
N PRO A 39 -4.73 13.97 -34.97
CA PRO A 39 -5.91 14.02 -34.12
C PRO A 39 -7.17 13.74 -34.92
N PRO A 40 -8.26 13.33 -34.25
CA PRO A 40 -9.50 13.00 -34.93
C PRO A 40 -10.10 14.26 -35.58
N VAL A 41 -10.47 14.14 -36.86
CA VAL A 41 -11.25 15.15 -37.58
C VAL A 41 -12.72 14.86 -37.31
N ASN A 42 -13.50 15.89 -36.93
CA ASN A 42 -14.95 15.89 -36.65
C ASN A 42 -15.65 14.55 -36.95
N GLY A 43 -15.91 13.76 -35.91
CA GLY A 43 -16.70 12.55 -36.06
C GLY A 43 -18.18 12.86 -36.30
N PRO A 44 -18.98 11.84 -36.66
CA PRO A 44 -20.44 11.97 -36.72
C PRO A 44 -20.99 12.52 -35.39
N ASP A 45 -22.05 13.33 -35.47
CA ASP A 45 -22.82 13.79 -34.31
C ASP A 45 -22.03 14.62 -33.26
N GLY A 46 -20.92 15.25 -33.67
CA GLY A 46 -20.07 16.04 -32.75
C GLY A 46 -19.21 15.17 -31.82
N MET A 47 -19.22 13.85 -32.01
CA MET A 47 -18.28 12.94 -31.36
C MET A 47 -16.88 13.13 -31.96
N MET A 48 -15.85 12.87 -31.17
CA MET A 48 -14.49 12.80 -31.71
C MET A 48 -14.39 11.52 -32.53
N GLY A 49 -13.96 11.66 -33.79
CA GLY A 49 -13.73 10.53 -34.67
C GLY A 49 -12.52 9.70 -34.25
N ASP A 50 -12.11 8.81 -35.15
CA ASP A 50 -10.90 8.02 -34.98
C ASP A 50 -9.65 8.88 -35.24
N ALA A 51 -8.57 8.62 -34.49
CA ALA A 51 -7.27 9.25 -34.71
C ALA A 51 -6.30 8.28 -35.42
N CYS A 52 -5.31 8.81 -36.12
CA CYS A 52 -4.24 8.01 -36.70
C CYS A 52 -2.97 8.14 -35.84
N LEU A 53 -2.44 7.02 -35.38
CA LEU A 53 -1.19 6.95 -34.64
C LEU A 53 -0.12 6.30 -35.53
N LEU A 54 0.97 7.02 -35.76
CA LEU A 54 2.12 6.55 -36.52
C LEU A 54 3.27 6.26 -35.55
N LEU A 55 3.82 5.05 -35.61
CA LEU A 55 4.96 4.62 -34.82
C LEU A 55 6.10 4.20 -35.77
N THR A 56 7.25 4.86 -35.66
CA THR A 56 8.42 4.55 -36.50
C THR A 56 9.46 3.78 -35.70
N THR A 57 9.96 2.67 -36.24
CA THR A 57 10.97 1.88 -35.53
C THR A 57 11.90 1.15 -36.49
N LYS A 58 13.15 1.00 -36.08
CA LYS A 58 14.19 0.29 -36.82
C LYS A 58 13.85 -1.19 -37.04
N ALA A 59 13.10 -1.80 -36.11
CA ALA A 59 12.66 -3.19 -36.21
C ALA A 59 11.79 -3.45 -37.46
N TYR A 60 11.22 -2.40 -38.04
CA TYR A 60 10.43 -2.44 -39.28
C TYR A 60 11.05 -1.55 -40.37
N GLY A 61 12.38 -1.37 -40.34
CA GLY A 61 13.14 -0.67 -41.38
C GLY A 61 12.91 0.84 -41.41
N ASP A 62 12.63 1.46 -40.26
CA ASP A 62 12.31 2.89 -40.12
C ASP A 62 11.10 3.34 -40.98
N LYS A 63 10.27 2.39 -41.39
CA LYS A 63 8.98 2.66 -42.02
C LYS A 63 7.93 2.88 -40.92
N PRO A 64 7.08 3.90 -41.03
CA PRO A 64 6.02 4.13 -40.05
C PRO A 64 4.99 3.00 -40.09
N LEU A 65 4.63 2.50 -38.92
CA LEU A 65 3.46 1.65 -38.69
C LEU A 65 2.26 2.56 -38.46
N HIS A 66 1.20 2.34 -39.22
CA HIS A 66 -0.07 3.06 -39.07
C HIS A 66 -1.02 2.25 -38.19
N LEU A 67 -1.55 2.93 -37.18
CA LEU A 67 -2.55 2.41 -36.26
C LEU A 67 -3.74 3.36 -36.19
N THR A 68 -4.94 2.81 -36.08
CA THR A 68 -6.16 3.58 -35.85
C THR A 68 -6.52 3.51 -34.38
N VAL A 69 -6.72 4.68 -33.76
CA VAL A 69 -7.08 4.82 -32.34
C VAL A 69 -8.55 5.23 -32.25
N GLN A 70 -9.36 4.36 -31.69
CA GLN A 70 -10.79 4.60 -31.42
C GLN A 70 -11.00 4.84 -29.93
N PHE A 71 -11.52 6.02 -29.59
CA PHE A 71 -11.75 6.39 -28.20
C PHE A 71 -13.15 5.97 -27.75
N PRO A 72 -13.28 5.14 -26.69
CA PRO A 72 -14.58 4.87 -26.11
C PRO A 72 -15.16 6.14 -25.45
N HIS A 73 -16.48 6.19 -25.33
CA HIS A 73 -17.21 7.34 -24.78
C HIS A 73 -16.90 7.64 -23.29
N ASP A 74 -16.26 6.69 -22.61
CA ASP A 74 -15.84 6.78 -21.21
C ASP A 74 -14.31 6.77 -21.03
N PHE A 75 -13.52 7.01 -22.09
CA PHE A 75 -12.08 7.26 -21.95
C PHE A 75 -11.84 8.45 -20.99
N PRO A 76 -10.97 8.33 -19.96
CA PRO A 76 -9.91 7.34 -19.79
C PRO A 76 -10.26 6.15 -18.87
N VAL A 77 -11.52 6.00 -18.46
CA VAL A 77 -11.92 4.90 -17.56
C VAL A 77 -11.78 3.56 -18.28
N ALA A 78 -12.18 3.51 -19.55
CA ALA A 78 -11.88 2.40 -20.44
C ALA A 78 -10.68 2.72 -21.36
N PRO A 79 -9.86 1.71 -21.73
CA PRO A 79 -8.77 1.89 -22.68
C PRO A 79 -9.28 2.23 -24.10
N PRO A 80 -8.48 2.93 -24.92
CA PRO A 80 -8.78 3.09 -26.34
C PRO A 80 -8.66 1.74 -27.06
N HIS A 81 -9.49 1.54 -28.08
CA HIS A 81 -9.31 0.42 -29.01
C HIS A 81 -8.31 0.85 -30.08
N ILE A 82 -7.20 0.12 -30.20
CA ILE A 82 -6.13 0.43 -31.16
C ILE A 82 -5.98 -0.77 -32.09
N SER A 83 -6.17 -0.53 -33.39
CA SER A 83 -6.00 -1.52 -34.44
C SER A 83 -4.74 -1.27 -35.25
N MET A 84 -4.10 -2.33 -35.72
CA MET A 84 -3.03 -2.27 -36.70
C MET A 84 -3.62 -2.15 -38.10
N ASP A 85 -3.24 -1.10 -38.84
CA ASP A 85 -3.70 -0.91 -40.22
C ASP A 85 -2.60 -1.25 -41.23
N THR A 86 -1.32 -1.12 -40.85
CA THR A 86 -0.22 -1.59 -41.71
C THR A 86 -0.35 -3.10 -41.95
N PRO A 87 -0.46 -3.54 -43.21
CA PRO A 87 -0.60 -4.94 -43.55
C PRO A 87 0.72 -5.70 -43.31
N ASN A 88 0.61 -7.01 -43.08
CA ASN A 88 1.74 -7.95 -42.97
C ASN A 88 2.81 -7.58 -41.92
N VAL A 89 2.41 -6.91 -40.83
CA VAL A 89 3.29 -6.69 -39.69
C VAL A 89 3.58 -8.02 -39.01
N SER A 90 4.79 -8.54 -39.22
CA SER A 90 5.25 -9.76 -38.57
C SER A 90 5.55 -9.49 -37.10
N HIS A 91 4.64 -9.91 -36.22
CA HIS A 91 4.78 -9.82 -34.78
C HIS A 91 3.93 -10.91 -34.08
N PRO A 92 4.46 -11.65 -33.08
CA PRO A 92 3.77 -12.79 -32.46
C PRO A 92 2.46 -12.41 -31.76
N ASN A 93 2.36 -11.17 -31.29
CA ASN A 93 1.18 -10.63 -30.61
C ASN A 93 0.33 -9.70 -31.49
N VAL A 94 0.49 -9.72 -32.82
CA VAL A 94 -0.38 -9.01 -33.76
C VAL A 94 -1.10 -10.04 -34.63
N PHE A 95 -2.43 -10.04 -34.60
CA PHE A 95 -3.27 -11.00 -35.31
C PHE A 95 -4.19 -10.26 -36.26
N GLY A 96 -3.78 -10.14 -37.52
CA GLY A 96 -4.43 -9.25 -38.48
C GLY A 96 -4.36 -7.80 -37.97
N ASN A 97 -5.51 -7.20 -37.71
CA ASN A 97 -5.59 -5.84 -37.17
C ASN A 97 -5.63 -5.78 -35.63
N TYR A 98 -5.69 -6.92 -34.93
CA TYR A 98 -5.77 -6.95 -33.46
C TYR A 98 -4.38 -6.99 -32.82
N ILE A 99 -4.13 -6.10 -31.86
CA ILE A 99 -2.89 -6.04 -31.10
C ILE A 99 -3.12 -6.64 -29.72
N CYS A 100 -2.50 -7.78 -29.43
CA CYS A 100 -2.57 -8.47 -28.15
C CYS A 100 -1.57 -7.88 -27.14
N ALA A 101 -1.83 -6.66 -26.68
CA ALA A 101 -1.07 -5.99 -25.61
C ALA A 101 -1.90 -5.89 -24.32
N SER A 102 -1.28 -6.13 -23.17
CA SER A 102 -1.96 -6.08 -21.85
C SER A 102 -2.53 -4.70 -21.55
N ILE A 103 -1.82 -3.62 -21.92
CA ILE A 103 -2.25 -2.23 -21.76
C ILE A 103 -3.55 -1.89 -22.52
N LEU A 104 -3.89 -2.65 -23.56
CA LEU A 104 -5.12 -2.42 -24.34
C LEU A 104 -6.25 -3.38 -23.95
N ASN A 105 -5.91 -4.60 -23.53
CA ASN A 105 -6.87 -5.71 -23.49
C ASN A 105 -7.10 -6.31 -22.11
N THR A 106 -6.32 -5.97 -21.08
CA THR A 106 -6.49 -6.53 -19.74
C THR A 106 -6.75 -5.44 -18.70
N THR A 107 -7.62 -5.76 -17.75
CA THR A 107 -7.94 -4.88 -16.61
C THR A 107 -6.78 -4.70 -15.63
N GLU A 108 -5.81 -5.63 -15.66
CA GLU A 108 -4.60 -5.55 -14.83
C GLU A 108 -3.51 -4.73 -15.54
N GLY A 109 -3.47 -4.78 -16.87
CA GLY A 109 -2.48 -4.06 -17.68
C GLY A 109 -2.83 -2.61 -17.96
N TYR A 110 -4.12 -2.24 -17.97
CA TYR A 110 -4.59 -0.87 -18.18
C TYR A 110 -4.95 -0.15 -16.87
N THR A 111 -4.61 1.14 -16.81
CA THR A 111 -5.09 2.07 -15.77
C THR A 111 -5.49 3.41 -16.39
N SER A 112 -6.55 4.03 -15.85
CA SER A 112 -6.95 5.39 -16.24
C SER A 112 -5.89 6.46 -15.94
N ALA A 113 -4.82 6.07 -15.23
CA ALA A 113 -3.63 6.88 -15.03
C ALA A 113 -2.79 7.05 -16.30
N TYR A 114 -2.89 6.15 -17.27
CA TYR A 114 -2.16 6.29 -18.53
C TYR A 114 -2.68 7.46 -19.34
N THR A 115 -1.74 8.23 -19.89
CA THR A 115 -2.04 9.25 -20.90
C THR A 115 -1.93 8.64 -22.29
N LEU A 116 -2.56 9.26 -23.30
CA LEU A 116 -2.38 8.83 -24.69
C LEU A 116 -0.91 8.78 -25.09
N LYS A 117 -0.10 9.75 -24.62
CA LYS A 117 1.35 9.74 -24.76
C LYS A 117 2.00 8.52 -24.11
N GLY A 118 1.62 8.18 -22.88
CA GLY A 118 2.10 6.98 -22.19
C GLY A 118 1.76 5.69 -22.95
N ILE A 119 0.51 5.56 -23.41
CA ILE A 119 0.06 4.42 -24.22
C ILE A 119 0.88 4.31 -25.51
N ALA A 120 1.08 5.42 -26.23
CA ALA A 120 1.87 5.44 -27.46
C ALA A 120 3.34 5.07 -27.22
N ILE A 121 3.95 5.54 -26.12
CA ILE A 121 5.32 5.15 -25.73
C ILE A 121 5.40 3.66 -25.40
N GLN A 122 4.42 3.12 -24.66
CA GLN A 122 4.35 1.69 -24.37
C GLN A 122 4.22 0.86 -25.66
N LEU A 123 3.40 1.31 -26.62
CA LEU A 123 3.26 0.64 -27.91
C LEU A 123 4.53 0.75 -28.76
N LEU A 124 5.18 1.92 -28.82
CA LEU A 124 6.46 2.06 -29.50
C LEU A 124 7.51 1.11 -28.90
N SER A 125 7.55 1.02 -27.57
CA SER A 125 8.43 0.07 -26.86
C SER A 125 8.08 -1.38 -27.16
N PHE A 126 6.79 -1.72 -27.28
CA PHE A 126 6.33 -3.06 -27.63
C PHE A 126 6.74 -3.47 -29.05
N PHE A 127 6.70 -2.56 -30.03
CA PHE A 127 7.17 -2.83 -31.39
C PHE A 127 8.69 -2.75 -31.55
N SER A 128 9.39 -2.16 -30.58
CA SER A 128 10.85 -1.96 -30.63
C SER A 128 11.62 -2.88 -29.69
N SER A 129 10.95 -3.76 -28.93
CA SER A 129 11.61 -4.68 -28.01
C SER A 129 12.24 -5.86 -28.76
N ASP A 130 13.38 -6.36 -28.29
CA ASP A 130 14.01 -7.53 -28.92
C ASP A 130 13.23 -8.83 -28.67
N SER A 131 12.42 -8.84 -27.61
CA SER A 131 11.60 -9.97 -27.21
C SER A 131 10.29 -9.55 -26.55
N VAL A 132 9.31 -10.46 -26.56
CA VAL A 132 7.96 -10.25 -26.01
C VAL A 132 7.48 -11.50 -25.26
N GLU A 133 6.96 -11.29 -24.06
CA GLU A 133 6.33 -12.34 -23.24
C GLU A 133 4.96 -12.75 -23.77
N GLN A 134 4.67 -14.06 -23.71
CA GLN A 134 3.41 -14.63 -24.15
C GLN A 134 2.47 -14.95 -22.98
N ILE A 135 1.15 -14.86 -23.20
CA ILE A 135 0.13 -15.14 -22.18
C ILE A 135 0.23 -16.58 -21.63
N GLY A 136 0.67 -17.53 -22.46
CA GLY A 136 0.88 -18.94 -22.07
C GLY A 136 2.17 -19.20 -21.28
N GLY A 137 2.96 -18.15 -21.02
CA GLY A 137 4.36 -18.27 -20.60
C GLY A 137 5.30 -18.42 -21.80
N GLY A 138 6.58 -18.10 -21.58
CA GLY A 138 7.61 -18.08 -22.61
C GLY A 138 7.86 -16.69 -23.20
N VAL A 139 9.02 -16.55 -23.81
CA VAL A 139 9.53 -15.32 -24.42
C VAL A 139 9.84 -15.61 -25.88
N VAL A 140 9.30 -14.80 -26.79
CA VAL A 140 9.57 -14.89 -28.23
C VAL A 140 10.53 -13.77 -28.61
N HIS A 141 11.64 -14.11 -29.28
CA HIS A 141 12.54 -13.13 -29.88
C HIS A 141 11.97 -12.63 -31.21
N LEU A 142 11.82 -11.31 -31.35
CA LEU A 142 11.15 -10.72 -32.52
C LEU A 142 11.95 -10.93 -33.80
N GLY A 143 13.28 -10.83 -33.76
CA GLY A 143 14.13 -11.07 -34.94
C GLY A 143 13.96 -12.47 -35.53
N ASN A 144 14.07 -13.51 -34.69
CA ASN A 144 13.88 -14.90 -35.11
C ASN A 144 12.46 -15.15 -35.65
N TYR A 145 11.45 -14.56 -35.01
CA TYR A 145 10.07 -14.68 -35.47
C TYR A 145 9.87 -14.01 -36.84
N GLN A 146 10.43 -12.83 -37.04
CA GLN A 146 10.39 -12.10 -38.31
C GLN A 146 11.07 -12.89 -39.43
N GLU A 147 12.26 -13.46 -39.18
CA GLU A 147 12.98 -14.32 -40.12
C GLU A 147 12.18 -15.57 -40.48
N GLN A 148 11.63 -16.26 -39.47
CA GLN A 148 10.81 -17.45 -39.68
C GLN A 148 9.55 -17.15 -40.51
N MET A 149 8.87 -16.03 -40.22
CA MET A 149 7.69 -15.62 -40.99
C MET A 149 8.05 -15.18 -42.40
N ALA A 150 9.20 -14.53 -42.59
CA ALA A 150 9.70 -14.18 -43.93
C ALA A 150 10.01 -15.44 -44.74
N GLU A 151 10.59 -16.47 -44.12
CA GLU A 151 10.80 -17.78 -44.75
C GLU A 151 9.47 -18.42 -45.15
N VAL A 152 8.51 -18.54 -44.21
CA VAL A 152 7.18 -19.12 -44.48
C VAL A 152 6.43 -18.37 -45.58
N MET A 153 6.45 -17.03 -45.57
CA MET A 153 5.85 -16.22 -46.63
C MET A 153 6.56 -16.42 -47.98
N GLY A 154 7.89 -16.55 -47.97
CA GLY A 154 8.67 -16.86 -49.17
C GLY A 154 8.30 -18.22 -49.79
N TRP A 155 8.09 -19.24 -48.96
CA TRP A 155 7.62 -20.57 -49.41
C TRP A 155 6.23 -20.50 -50.05
N HIS A 156 5.28 -19.77 -49.45
CA HIS A 156 3.93 -19.60 -50.01
C HIS A 156 3.92 -18.81 -51.32
N HIS A 157 4.79 -17.80 -51.46
CA HIS A 157 4.91 -17.02 -52.69
C HIS A 157 5.56 -17.83 -53.83
N GLN A 158 6.39 -18.84 -53.51
CA GLN A 158 7.03 -19.70 -54.50
C GLN A 158 6.11 -20.83 -55.00
N GLN A 159 5.11 -21.24 -54.20
CA GLN A 159 4.15 -22.27 -54.60
C GLN A 159 2.92 -21.74 -55.36
N ASP A 160 2.84 -20.43 -55.65
CA ASP A 160 1.67 -19.75 -56.24
C ASP A 160 0.34 -19.99 -55.49
N GLU A 161 0.36 -20.65 -54.32
CA GLU A 161 -0.87 -21.07 -53.63
C GLU A 161 -1.72 -19.88 -53.17
N TRP A 162 -1.10 -18.72 -52.93
CA TRP A 162 -1.78 -17.49 -52.50
C TRP A 162 -1.74 -16.36 -53.53
N ALA A 163 -1.39 -16.62 -54.80
CA ALA A 163 -1.32 -15.60 -55.85
C ALA A 163 -2.69 -14.94 -56.19
N TYR A 164 -3.79 -15.42 -55.59
CA TYR A 164 -5.12 -14.80 -55.65
C TYR A 164 -5.48 -13.94 -54.43
N ALA A 165 -4.54 -13.69 -53.52
CA ALA A 165 -4.76 -12.78 -52.42
C ALA A 165 -4.87 -11.36 -52.98
N ASP A 166 -6.11 -10.85 -52.94
CA ASP A 166 -6.52 -9.49 -53.28
C ASP A 166 -5.43 -8.47 -52.92
N ASP A 167 -5.01 -7.65 -53.90
CA ASP A 167 -4.02 -6.58 -53.75
C ASP A 167 -4.39 -5.62 -52.58
N THR A 168 -5.67 -5.56 -52.20
CA THR A 168 -6.14 -4.83 -51.01
C THR A 168 -5.63 -5.39 -49.68
N CYS A 169 -5.28 -6.68 -49.59
CA CYS A 169 -4.73 -7.28 -48.37
C CYS A 169 -3.29 -6.82 -48.11
N TYR A 170 -2.57 -6.40 -49.15
CA TYR A 170 -1.17 -5.97 -49.07
C TYR A 170 -1.01 -4.45 -49.06
N ASN A 171 -2.05 -3.71 -49.44
CA ASN A 171 -1.98 -2.26 -49.57
C ASN A 171 -3.02 -1.54 -48.70
N PHE A 172 -2.54 -0.74 -47.75
CA PHE A 172 -3.35 0.15 -46.92
C PHE A 172 -3.08 1.61 -47.28
N LYS A 173 -4.17 2.38 -47.45
CA LYS A 173 -4.13 3.83 -47.69
C LYS A 173 -5.04 4.54 -46.71
N CYS A 174 -4.57 5.67 -46.18
CA CYS A 174 -5.31 6.50 -45.24
C CYS A 174 -5.35 7.95 -45.75
N ASP A 175 -6.54 8.39 -46.16
CA ASP A 175 -6.77 9.75 -46.67
C ASP A 175 -6.57 10.84 -45.61
N ARG A 176 -6.64 10.48 -44.32
CA ARG A 176 -6.56 11.44 -43.20
C ARG A 176 -5.14 11.94 -42.93
N CYS A 177 -4.16 11.04 -43.00
CA CYS A 177 -2.75 11.34 -42.75
C CYS A 177 -1.87 11.16 -44.00
N CYS A 178 -2.49 10.87 -45.16
CA CYS A 178 -1.84 10.58 -46.43
C CYS A 178 -0.88 9.39 -46.38
N TYR A 179 -1.11 8.43 -45.48
CA TYR A 179 -0.34 7.20 -45.41
C TYR A 179 -0.73 6.26 -46.56
N ASP A 180 0.24 5.72 -47.29
CA ASP A 180 0.00 4.79 -48.40
C ASP A 180 1.15 3.78 -48.46
N THR A 181 0.87 2.49 -48.20
CA THR A 181 1.92 1.46 -48.23
C THR A 181 2.49 1.20 -49.63
N GLY A 182 1.77 1.58 -50.68
CA GLY A 182 2.23 1.51 -52.07
C GLY A 182 3.17 2.65 -52.45
N ASP A 183 3.27 3.71 -51.64
CA ASP A 183 4.13 4.87 -51.89
C ASP A 183 5.01 5.18 -50.67
N GLN A 184 6.25 4.69 -50.69
CA GLN A 184 7.23 4.91 -49.65
C GLN A 184 7.50 6.40 -49.37
N ALA A 185 7.42 7.27 -50.39
CA ALA A 185 7.61 8.71 -50.20
C ALA A 185 6.43 9.30 -49.41
N SER A 186 5.21 8.85 -49.66
CA SER A 186 4.02 9.23 -48.89
C SER A 186 4.06 8.70 -47.45
N MET A 187 4.56 7.48 -47.22
CA MET A 187 4.78 6.97 -45.86
C MET A 187 5.75 7.84 -45.07
N LEU A 188 6.92 8.15 -45.63
CA LEU A 188 7.92 9.00 -44.97
C LEU A 188 7.39 10.42 -44.75
N LYS A 189 6.65 10.97 -45.72
CA LYS A 189 5.96 12.26 -45.55
C LYS A 189 4.92 12.23 -44.45
N ALA A 190 4.09 11.18 -44.33
CA ALA A 190 3.14 11.07 -43.23
C ALA A 190 3.87 11.05 -41.87
N ALA A 191 5.01 10.36 -41.81
CA ALA A 191 5.89 10.36 -40.64
C ALA A 191 6.63 11.69 -40.40
N ASP A 192 6.71 12.60 -41.37
CA ASP A 192 7.40 13.91 -41.27
C ASP A 192 6.45 15.10 -41.23
N THR A 193 5.20 14.94 -41.67
CA THR A 193 4.18 16.01 -41.68
C THR A 193 3.78 16.39 -40.25
N GLU A 194 3.71 17.69 -39.97
CA GLU A 194 3.09 18.20 -38.75
C GLU A 194 1.57 18.30 -38.94
N PRO A 195 0.76 17.89 -37.96
CA PRO A 195 -0.69 17.89 -38.10
C PRO A 195 -1.23 19.34 -38.24
N ALA A 196 -1.76 19.69 -39.41
CA ALA A 196 -2.37 21.01 -39.65
C ALA A 196 -3.56 21.31 -38.72
N THR A 197 -4.22 20.27 -38.20
CA THR A 197 -5.32 20.34 -37.21
C THR A 197 -4.87 20.71 -35.80
N GLU A 198 -3.56 20.86 -35.58
CA GLU A 198 -3.00 21.24 -34.29
C GLU A 198 -3.58 22.56 -33.76
N TYR A 199 -3.85 23.54 -34.63
CA TYR A 199 -4.42 24.82 -34.20
C TYR A 199 -5.81 24.68 -33.57
N ILE A 200 -6.68 23.84 -34.13
CA ILE A 200 -8.05 23.63 -33.60
C ILE A 200 -7.99 22.91 -32.25
N VAL A 201 -7.20 21.83 -32.18
CA VAL A 201 -7.07 21.03 -30.97
C VAL A 201 -6.41 21.81 -29.84
N ARG A 202 -5.33 22.56 -30.13
CA ARG A 202 -4.70 23.45 -29.14
C ARG A 202 -5.68 24.49 -28.65
N ARG A 203 -6.41 25.17 -29.54
CA ARG A 203 -7.36 26.22 -29.16
C ARG A 203 -8.52 25.68 -28.30
N GLU A 204 -9.02 24.47 -28.59
CA GLU A 204 -10.02 23.82 -27.74
C GLU A 204 -9.43 23.31 -26.42
N ALA A 205 -8.23 22.73 -26.43
CA ALA A 205 -7.55 22.27 -25.21
C ALA A 205 -7.21 23.46 -24.29
N GLU A 206 -6.77 24.57 -24.87
CA GLU A 206 -6.55 25.86 -24.23
C GLU A 206 -7.85 26.43 -23.67
N ALA A 207 -8.98 26.33 -24.40
CA ALA A 207 -10.28 26.75 -23.87
C ALA A 207 -10.73 25.91 -22.65
N VAL A 208 -10.27 24.66 -22.52
CA VAL A 208 -10.49 23.82 -21.32
C VAL A 208 -9.51 24.15 -20.19
N THR A 209 -8.39 24.82 -20.49
CA THR A 209 -7.41 25.29 -19.51
C THR A 209 -7.42 26.82 -19.41
N ASP A 210 -8.20 27.37 -18.46
CA ASP A 210 -8.32 28.83 -18.20
C ASP A 210 -7.07 29.67 -18.50
N VAL A 211 -7.27 30.57 -19.47
CA VAL A 211 -6.71 31.89 -19.78
C VAL A 211 -5.41 32.30 -19.06
N VAL A 212 -4.31 32.26 -19.81
CA VAL A 212 -3.40 33.41 -19.88
C VAL A 212 -3.26 33.73 -21.36
N GLU A 213 -3.67 34.93 -21.76
CA GLU A 213 -3.50 35.42 -23.13
C GLU A 213 -2.02 35.38 -23.52
N THR A 214 -1.64 34.44 -24.38
CA THR A 214 -0.33 34.45 -25.03
C THR A 214 -0.45 35.30 -26.29
N SER A 215 -0.26 36.62 -26.14
CA SER A 215 0.04 37.46 -27.30
C SER A 215 1.34 36.94 -27.94
N SER A 216 1.33 36.72 -29.26
CA SER A 216 2.53 36.33 -30.00
C SER A 216 3.63 37.38 -29.76
N PRO A 217 4.86 36.96 -29.46
CA PRO A 217 5.99 37.89 -29.36
C PRO A 217 6.45 38.24 -30.78
N GLN A 218 5.63 38.99 -31.51
CA GLN A 218 6.02 39.64 -32.74
C GLN A 218 6.13 41.14 -32.43
N ASP A 219 7.31 41.70 -32.67
CA ASP A 219 7.61 43.15 -32.71
C ASP A 219 8.11 43.87 -31.44
N LEU A 220 8.67 43.15 -30.45
CA LEU A 220 9.51 43.84 -29.45
C LEU A 220 10.96 43.98 -29.98
N LEU A 221 11.26 45.18 -30.48
CA LEU A 221 12.62 45.61 -30.83
C LEU A 221 13.59 45.29 -29.67
N PRO A 222 14.82 44.81 -29.95
CA PRO A 222 15.84 44.54 -28.92
C PRO A 222 16.10 45.72 -27.97
N SER A 223 15.91 46.96 -28.46
CA SER A 223 16.06 48.18 -27.65
C SER A 223 15.08 48.26 -26.47
N ALA A 224 13.88 47.68 -26.58
CA ALA A 224 12.89 47.71 -25.48
C ALA A 224 13.21 46.69 -24.36
N LEU A 225 14.05 45.69 -24.67
CA LEU A 225 14.50 44.67 -23.73
C LEU A 225 15.81 45.04 -23.03
N ALA A 226 16.54 46.05 -23.52
CA ALA A 226 17.76 46.53 -22.89
C ALA A 226 17.46 46.97 -21.44
N GLY A 227 17.98 46.22 -20.46
CA GLY A 227 17.76 46.46 -19.03
C GLY A 227 16.63 45.65 -18.39
N ARG A 228 15.81 44.93 -19.17
CA ARG A 228 14.82 43.98 -18.63
C ARG A 228 15.46 42.61 -18.48
N SER A 229 16.07 42.35 -17.33
CA SER A 229 16.52 40.99 -16.99
C SER A 229 15.36 40.17 -16.42
N ILE A 230 15.41 38.86 -16.60
CA ILE A 230 14.55 37.91 -15.89
C ILE A 230 14.71 38.03 -14.36
N ASP A 231 15.86 38.55 -13.91
CA ASP A 231 16.12 38.87 -12.51
C ASP A 231 15.17 39.93 -11.94
N MET A 232 14.51 40.72 -12.79
CA MET A 232 13.50 41.69 -12.37
C MET A 232 12.15 41.07 -12.02
N LEU A 233 11.90 39.81 -12.42
CA LEU A 233 10.65 39.12 -12.07
C LEU A 233 10.68 38.75 -10.58
N THR A 234 9.54 38.82 -9.90
CA THR A 234 9.43 38.34 -8.52
C THR A 234 9.40 36.82 -8.47
N ASP A 235 9.72 36.24 -7.30
CA ASP A 235 9.73 34.78 -7.12
C ASP A 235 8.37 34.15 -7.45
N ASP A 236 7.27 34.80 -7.07
CA ASP A 236 5.92 34.36 -7.41
C ASP A 236 5.67 34.25 -8.92
N VAL A 237 6.20 35.19 -9.72
CA VAL A 237 6.05 35.16 -11.18
C VAL A 237 6.91 34.05 -11.78
N LEU A 238 8.13 33.84 -11.27
CA LEU A 238 8.98 32.73 -11.70
C LEU A 238 8.35 31.37 -11.37
N LEU A 239 7.71 31.23 -10.21
CA LEU A 239 6.99 30.02 -9.82
C LEU A 239 5.77 29.76 -10.72
N LEU A 240 5.06 30.82 -11.16
CA LEU A 240 3.99 30.69 -12.15
C LEU A 240 4.54 30.22 -13.51
N ILE A 241 5.69 30.74 -13.96
CA ILE A 241 6.34 30.29 -15.20
C ILE A 241 6.78 28.82 -15.10
N LEU A 242 7.46 28.45 -14.01
CA LEU A 242 7.94 27.08 -13.77
C LEU A 242 6.81 26.05 -13.77
N ARG A 243 5.61 26.46 -13.39
CA ARG A 243 4.42 25.61 -13.41
C ARG A 243 3.98 25.23 -14.82
N GLU A 244 4.16 26.11 -15.80
CA GLU A 244 3.74 25.88 -17.19
C GLU A 244 4.79 25.17 -18.05
N LEU A 245 6.04 25.09 -17.56
CA LEU A 245 7.12 24.35 -18.22
C LEU A 245 6.97 22.83 -18.01
N ASP A 246 7.46 22.03 -18.94
CA ASP A 246 7.65 20.59 -18.73
C ASP A 246 8.96 20.31 -17.97
N THR A 247 9.21 19.05 -17.58
CA THR A 247 10.43 18.69 -16.85
C THR A 247 11.70 19.07 -17.62
N THR A 248 11.69 18.95 -18.94
CA THR A 248 12.80 19.34 -19.81
C THR A 248 13.05 20.85 -19.75
N GLY A 249 11.98 21.66 -19.87
CA GLY A 249 12.04 23.11 -19.77
C GLY A 249 12.51 23.58 -18.41
N ILE A 250 12.04 22.95 -17.32
CA ILE A 250 12.49 23.23 -15.96
C ILE A 250 14.00 22.94 -15.84
N ASN A 251 14.46 21.78 -16.29
CA ASN A 251 15.88 21.42 -16.20
C ASN A 251 16.77 22.40 -16.99
N LYS A 252 16.34 22.81 -18.18
CA LYS A 252 17.03 23.85 -18.96
C LYS A 252 17.05 25.19 -18.23
N PHE A 253 15.95 25.57 -17.58
CA PHE A 253 15.85 26.83 -16.86
C PHE A 253 16.70 26.84 -15.58
N VAL A 254 16.69 25.72 -14.84
CA VAL A 254 17.56 25.46 -13.68
C VAL A 254 19.04 25.50 -14.08
N ALA A 255 19.40 25.00 -15.25
CA ALA A 255 20.77 25.10 -15.77
C ALA A 255 21.16 26.55 -16.14
N ALA A 256 20.19 27.38 -16.54
CA ALA A 256 20.42 28.75 -16.99
C ALA A 256 20.39 29.81 -15.85
N SER A 257 19.74 29.54 -14.71
CA SER A 257 19.60 30.50 -13.61
C SER A 257 19.73 29.85 -12.24
N ASP A 258 20.72 30.31 -11.46
CA ASP A 258 20.91 29.86 -10.08
C ASP A 258 19.76 30.26 -9.15
N ARG A 259 19.14 31.44 -9.37
CA ARG A 259 17.93 31.85 -8.62
C ARG A 259 16.79 30.86 -8.85
N VAL A 260 16.60 30.44 -10.10
CA VAL A 260 15.57 29.46 -10.45
C VAL A 260 15.87 28.09 -9.85
N ARG A 261 17.14 27.64 -9.84
CA ARG A 261 17.55 26.42 -9.14
C ARG A 261 17.14 26.46 -7.67
N GLN A 262 17.47 27.56 -6.98
CA GLN A 262 17.13 27.75 -5.57
C GLN A 262 15.61 27.74 -5.35
N LEU A 263 14.83 28.37 -6.23
CA LEU A 263 13.36 28.35 -6.14
C LEU A 263 12.79 26.95 -6.37
N VAL A 264 13.30 26.21 -7.35
CA VAL A 264 12.86 24.83 -7.66
C VAL A 264 13.12 23.90 -6.47
N GLU A 265 14.29 24.02 -5.84
CA GLU A 265 14.66 23.24 -4.66
C GLU A 265 13.87 23.66 -3.41
N TYR A 266 13.76 24.96 -3.15
CA TYR A 266 13.09 25.48 -1.95
C TYR A 266 11.57 25.22 -1.95
N HIS A 267 10.92 25.34 -3.12
CA HIS A 267 9.48 25.13 -3.25
C HIS A 267 9.10 23.70 -3.65
N ASP A 268 10.08 22.81 -3.83
CA ASP A 268 9.88 21.43 -4.30
C ASP A 268 8.94 21.37 -5.51
N VAL A 269 9.29 22.15 -6.53
CA VAL A 269 8.41 22.40 -7.70
C VAL A 269 8.07 21.10 -8.41
N LEU A 270 8.98 20.11 -8.42
CA LEU A 270 8.75 18.81 -9.04
C LEU A 270 7.65 18.03 -8.31
N HIS A 271 7.71 17.93 -6.99
CA HIS A 271 6.67 17.25 -6.20
C HIS A 271 5.31 17.91 -6.38
N GLN A 272 5.24 19.24 -6.42
CA GLN A 272 3.96 19.95 -6.62
C GLN A 272 3.26 19.64 -7.94
N ARG A 273 4.01 19.22 -8.97
CA ARG A 273 3.44 18.84 -10.28
C ARG A 273 2.78 17.46 -10.24
N GLU A 274 3.19 16.61 -9.31
CA GLU A 274 2.59 15.29 -9.09
C GLU A 274 1.27 15.37 -8.29
N LEU A 275 0.99 16.52 -7.66
CA LEU A 275 -0.25 16.80 -6.92
C LEU A 275 -1.44 17.05 -7.86
N GLN A 276 -1.78 16.02 -8.64
CA GLN A 276 -2.86 16.01 -9.59
C GLN A 276 -3.65 14.70 -9.53
N CYS A 277 -4.90 14.75 -9.98
CA CYS A 277 -5.70 13.55 -10.12
C CYS A 277 -5.07 12.59 -11.12
N PHE A 278 -4.79 11.33 -10.75
CA PHE A 278 -4.20 10.37 -11.67
C PHE A 278 -5.10 10.12 -12.89
N CYS A 279 -6.42 10.13 -12.72
CA CYS A 279 -7.42 9.87 -13.76
C CYS A 279 -7.84 11.10 -14.58
N LEU A 280 -7.89 12.30 -14.00
CA LEU A 280 -8.29 13.51 -14.75
C LEU A 280 -7.12 14.43 -15.07
N LYS A 281 -5.92 14.19 -14.54
CA LYS A 281 -4.74 15.06 -14.67
C LYS A 281 -5.01 16.51 -14.30
N THR A 282 -5.94 16.74 -13.38
CA THR A 282 -6.28 18.05 -12.85
C THR A 282 -5.53 18.31 -11.55
N SER A 283 -4.91 19.48 -11.46
CA SER A 283 -4.17 19.92 -10.27
C SER A 283 -5.09 20.16 -9.07
N TYR A 284 -4.56 19.96 -7.86
CA TYR A 284 -5.22 20.29 -6.59
C TYR A 284 -5.72 21.74 -6.48
N LEU A 285 -5.19 22.64 -7.30
CA LEU A 285 -5.62 24.04 -7.32
C LEU A 285 -7.00 24.21 -7.96
N LYS A 286 -7.34 23.36 -8.94
CA LYS A 286 -8.61 23.42 -9.69
C LYS A 286 -9.62 22.37 -9.21
N SER A 287 -9.14 21.21 -8.75
CA SER A 287 -9.98 20.10 -8.31
C SER A 287 -9.81 19.78 -6.82
N ASP A 288 -10.87 19.27 -6.22
CA ASP A 288 -10.81 18.69 -4.89
C ASP A 288 -10.22 17.30 -4.97
N LEU A 289 -9.09 17.09 -4.30
CA LEU A 289 -8.30 15.85 -4.37
C LEU A 289 -8.35 15.11 -3.03
N GLY A 290 -8.31 13.79 -3.14
CA GLY A 290 -8.29 12.86 -2.03
C GLY A 290 -7.73 11.53 -2.51
N VAL A 291 -7.86 10.50 -1.68
CA VAL A 291 -7.36 9.15 -1.97
C VAL A 291 -8.48 8.13 -1.91
N GLY A 292 -8.34 7.06 -2.69
CA GLY A 292 -9.25 5.92 -2.63
C GLY A 292 -8.97 5.07 -1.38
N VAL A 293 -10.00 4.81 -0.57
CA VAL A 293 -9.90 3.95 0.62
C VAL A 293 -10.78 2.73 0.43
N SER A 294 -10.19 1.54 0.59
CA SER A 294 -10.84 0.24 0.59
C SER A 294 -11.19 -0.17 2.02
N THR A 295 -12.47 -0.49 2.24
CA THR A 295 -12.95 -1.14 3.49
C THR A 295 -13.26 -2.62 3.29
N MET A 296 -12.97 -3.13 2.10
CA MET A 296 -13.30 -4.50 1.71
C MET A 296 -12.64 -5.54 2.63
N GLN A 297 -13.36 -6.62 2.87
CA GLN A 297 -12.89 -7.68 3.75
C GLN A 297 -11.75 -8.45 3.07
N SER A 298 -10.57 -8.45 3.69
CA SER A 298 -9.47 -9.32 3.27
C SER A 298 -9.86 -10.80 3.42
N ARG A 299 -9.15 -11.69 2.73
CA ARG A 299 -9.26 -13.16 2.92
C ARG A 299 -9.06 -13.54 4.40
N THR A 300 -8.21 -12.81 5.10
CA THR A 300 -8.15 -12.84 6.56
C THR A 300 -9.37 -12.08 7.06
N ARG A 301 -10.30 -12.75 7.74
CA ARG A 301 -11.66 -12.26 8.07
C ARG A 301 -11.79 -10.89 8.78
N THR A 302 -10.70 -10.15 8.99
CA THR A 302 -10.68 -8.78 9.47
C THR A 302 -10.95 -7.79 8.33
N ARG A 303 -11.93 -6.89 8.53
CA ARG A 303 -12.07 -5.66 7.74
C ARG A 303 -10.84 -4.81 8.01
N GLY A 304 -10.12 -4.41 6.96
CA GLY A 304 -8.93 -3.56 7.04
C GLY A 304 -9.17 -2.27 6.25
N LEU A 305 -8.39 -1.24 6.56
CA LEU A 305 -8.34 0.00 5.80
C LEU A 305 -7.15 -0.07 4.84
N GLU A 306 -7.40 -0.02 3.53
CA GLU A 306 -6.36 -0.07 2.51
C GLU A 306 -6.44 1.13 1.57
N SER A 307 -5.30 1.69 1.18
CA SER A 307 -5.23 2.84 0.27
C SER A 307 -3.84 2.83 -0.37
N GLU A 308 -3.80 3.08 -1.68
CA GLU A 308 -2.55 3.29 -2.43
C GLU A 308 -2.07 4.74 -2.37
N PHE A 309 -2.87 5.63 -1.78
CA PHE A 309 -2.60 7.07 -1.72
C PHE A 309 -2.43 7.74 -3.09
N ASP A 310 -2.93 7.12 -4.15
CA ASP A 310 -3.01 7.72 -5.48
C ASP A 310 -4.05 8.85 -5.45
N LEU A 311 -3.63 10.07 -5.76
CA LEU A 311 -4.50 11.25 -5.73
C LEU A 311 -5.60 11.13 -6.80
N LEU A 312 -6.85 11.19 -6.35
CA LEU A 312 -8.06 11.11 -7.17
C LEU A 312 -8.93 12.32 -6.90
N SER A 313 -9.49 12.93 -7.95
CA SER A 313 -10.43 14.04 -7.77
C SER A 313 -11.80 13.55 -7.36
N ARG A 314 -12.55 14.42 -6.69
CA ARG A 314 -13.96 14.19 -6.35
C ARG A 314 -14.78 13.82 -7.57
N GLU A 315 -14.58 14.51 -8.70
CA GLU A 315 -15.31 14.28 -9.94
C GLU A 315 -14.98 12.92 -10.56
N ALA A 316 -13.70 12.54 -10.58
CA ALA A 316 -13.28 11.22 -11.05
C ALA A 316 -13.90 10.10 -10.19
N PHE A 317 -13.96 10.27 -8.87
CA PHE A 317 -14.59 9.32 -7.98
C PHE A 317 -16.12 9.30 -8.09
N ALA A 318 -16.77 10.46 -8.00
CA ALA A 318 -18.23 10.55 -7.86
C ALA A 318 -18.95 10.51 -9.22
N THR A 319 -18.44 11.24 -10.21
CA THR A 319 -19.05 11.40 -11.52
C THR A 319 -18.61 10.31 -12.49
N LEU A 320 -17.29 10.04 -12.57
CA LEU A 320 -16.74 9.01 -13.48
C LEU A 320 -16.72 7.60 -12.86
N ARG A 321 -17.06 7.48 -11.56
CA ARG A 321 -17.14 6.22 -10.83
C ARG A 321 -15.84 5.40 -10.84
N VAL A 322 -14.68 6.07 -10.81
CA VAL A 322 -13.38 5.39 -10.67
C VAL A 322 -13.30 4.70 -9.31
N ARG A 323 -13.02 3.39 -9.31
CA ARG A 323 -12.97 2.52 -8.12
C ARG A 323 -11.72 1.64 -8.04
N ARG A 324 -10.71 1.93 -8.86
CA ARG A 324 -9.44 1.20 -8.91
C ARG A 324 -8.27 2.17 -8.85
N SER A 325 -7.25 1.81 -8.10
CA SER A 325 -6.00 2.56 -7.98
C SER A 325 -5.17 2.46 -9.26
N VAL A 326 -4.02 3.13 -9.30
CA VAL A 326 -3.06 3.01 -10.43
C VAL A 326 -2.62 1.55 -10.60
N GLN A 327 -2.49 0.82 -9.50
CA GLN A 327 -2.13 -0.60 -9.45
C GLN A 327 -3.34 -1.55 -9.46
N SER A 328 -4.49 -1.09 -9.96
CA SER A 328 -5.72 -1.89 -10.11
C SER A 328 -6.34 -2.43 -8.81
N ILE A 329 -5.93 -1.93 -7.64
CA ILE A 329 -6.50 -2.27 -6.33
C ILE A 329 -7.85 -1.56 -6.16
N ALA A 330 -8.88 -2.32 -5.80
CA ALA A 330 -10.23 -1.80 -5.64
C ALA A 330 -10.39 -1.00 -4.34
N PHE A 331 -11.09 0.13 -4.42
CA PHE A 331 -11.51 0.94 -3.28
C PHE A 331 -12.97 1.39 -3.43
N ASP A 332 -13.63 1.65 -2.31
CA ASP A 332 -15.07 1.94 -2.22
C ASP A 332 -15.38 3.33 -1.64
N HIS A 333 -14.42 3.95 -0.94
CA HIS A 333 -14.53 5.31 -0.41
C HIS A 333 -13.52 6.27 -1.04
N TRP A 334 -13.81 7.56 -0.93
CA TRP A 334 -12.90 8.66 -1.27
C TRP A 334 -12.70 9.53 -0.04
N LEU A 335 -11.44 9.71 0.35
CA LEU A 335 -11.03 10.49 1.50
C LEU A 335 -10.28 11.75 1.04
N PRO A 336 -10.87 12.94 1.13
CA PRO A 336 -10.15 14.19 0.87
C PRO A 336 -8.96 14.35 1.81
N LEU A 337 -7.85 14.86 1.28
CA LEU A 337 -6.62 15.11 2.03
C LEU A 337 -6.33 16.62 2.11
N PRO A 338 -5.78 17.14 3.22
CA PRO A 338 -5.20 18.48 3.20
C PRO A 338 -3.93 18.46 2.36
N LEU A 339 -3.94 19.21 1.26
CA LEU A 339 -2.73 19.46 0.47
C LEU A 339 -2.20 20.85 0.84
N SER A 340 -2.90 21.91 0.44
CA SER A 340 -2.60 23.28 0.88
C SER A 340 -3.69 23.82 1.80
N ARG A 341 -3.44 24.95 2.48
CA ARG A 341 -4.45 25.66 3.26
C ARG A 341 -5.73 25.94 2.45
N ARG A 342 -5.57 26.45 1.21
CA ARG A 342 -6.69 26.77 0.32
C ARG A 342 -7.48 25.53 -0.07
N HIS A 343 -6.79 24.41 -0.32
CA HIS A 343 -7.44 23.14 -0.66
C HIS A 343 -8.18 22.55 0.54
N TRP A 344 -7.56 22.53 1.73
CA TRP A 344 -8.19 22.06 2.96
C TRP A 344 -9.49 22.80 3.27
N LEU A 345 -9.50 24.13 3.14
CA LEU A 345 -10.71 24.94 3.36
C LEU A 345 -11.89 24.53 2.48
N ARG A 346 -11.65 23.98 1.28
CA ARG A 346 -12.71 23.47 0.39
C ARG A 346 -13.21 22.09 0.81
N VAL A 347 -12.34 21.21 1.27
CA VAL A 347 -12.64 19.78 1.47
C VAL A 347 -12.82 19.34 2.93
N ARG A 348 -12.53 20.20 3.91
CA ARG A 348 -12.51 19.84 5.36
C ARG A 348 -13.78 19.17 5.87
N ASN A 349 -14.95 19.68 5.51
CA ASN A 349 -16.22 19.11 5.98
C ASN A 349 -16.44 17.74 5.34
N ASP A 350 -16.10 17.60 4.06
CA ASP A 350 -16.22 16.34 3.34
C ASP A 350 -15.23 15.29 3.87
N ALA A 351 -14.08 15.70 4.40
CA ALA A 351 -13.12 14.80 5.03
C ALA A 351 -13.70 14.16 6.29
N VAL A 352 -14.40 14.94 7.12
CA VAL A 352 -15.10 14.41 8.31
C VAL A 352 -16.22 13.45 7.89
N VAL A 353 -17.04 13.83 6.90
CA VAL A 353 -18.12 12.97 6.39
C VAL A 353 -17.55 11.65 5.84
N ALA A 354 -16.47 11.71 5.07
CA ALA A 354 -15.80 10.54 4.51
C ALA A 354 -15.25 9.61 5.59
N LEU A 355 -14.56 10.16 6.60
CA LEU A 355 -14.03 9.37 7.72
C LEU A 355 -15.15 8.70 8.52
N VAL A 356 -16.27 9.38 8.77
CA VAL A 356 -17.43 8.78 9.45
C VAL A 356 -18.00 7.63 8.63
N ALA A 357 -18.17 7.80 7.31
CA ALA A 357 -18.66 6.74 6.43
C ALA A 357 -17.72 5.53 6.41
N ILE A 358 -16.40 5.76 6.27
CA ILE A 358 -15.38 4.72 6.35
C ILE A 358 -15.46 3.99 7.70
N GLY A 359 -15.69 4.73 8.79
CA GLY A 359 -15.84 4.16 10.13
C GLY A 359 -17.07 3.28 10.30
N GLU A 360 -18.18 3.57 9.63
CA GLU A 360 -19.38 2.73 9.66
C GLU A 360 -19.18 1.39 8.93
N ASP A 361 -18.36 1.40 7.87
CA ASP A 361 -18.11 0.21 7.06
C ASP A 361 -16.92 -0.61 7.59
N ALA A 362 -15.86 0.01 8.09
CA ALA A 362 -14.65 -0.67 8.54
C ALA A 362 -14.66 -1.06 10.03
N LEU A 363 -15.26 -0.24 10.91
CA LEU A 363 -15.17 -0.44 12.35
C LEU A 363 -16.45 -1.07 12.93
N PRO A 364 -16.36 -1.92 13.98
CA PRO A 364 -17.56 -2.45 14.63
C PRO A 364 -18.44 -1.35 15.21
N ARG A 365 -19.77 -1.52 15.07
CA ARG A 365 -20.74 -0.64 15.75
C ARG A 365 -20.67 -0.85 17.26
N LYS A 366 -20.63 0.26 18.03
CA LYS A 366 -20.79 0.21 19.48
C LYS A 366 -22.11 -0.50 19.83
N LYS A 367 -22.06 -1.45 20.77
CA LYS A 367 -23.25 -2.15 21.28
C LYS A 367 -24.24 -1.10 21.84
N GLY A 368 -25.46 -1.08 21.32
CA GLY A 368 -26.53 -0.15 21.76
C GLY A 368 -27.17 0.65 20.62
N ALA A 369 -26.54 0.72 19.45
CA ALA A 369 -27.19 1.31 18.28
C ALA A 369 -28.33 0.40 17.78
N PHE A 370 -29.55 0.94 17.73
CA PHE A 370 -30.77 0.26 17.26
C PHE A 370 -30.48 -0.63 16.04
N LYS A 371 -30.77 -1.93 16.17
CA LYS A 371 -30.80 -2.85 15.03
C LYS A 371 -31.91 -2.35 14.10
N ARG A 372 -31.54 -1.80 12.94
CA ARG A 372 -32.49 -1.70 11.83
C ARG A 372 -32.89 -3.11 11.43
N GLU A 373 -34.19 -3.39 11.42
CA GLU A 373 -34.72 -4.65 10.90
C GLU A 373 -34.31 -4.81 9.43
N PRO A 374 -33.79 -5.99 9.05
CA PRO A 374 -33.46 -6.26 7.67
C PRO A 374 -34.76 -6.39 6.86
N VAL A 375 -35.06 -5.38 6.06
CA VAL A 375 -36.10 -5.47 5.02
C VAL A 375 -35.70 -6.62 4.09
N GLY A 376 -36.54 -7.65 4.03
CA GLY A 376 -36.24 -8.88 3.32
C GLY A 376 -36.06 -8.67 1.82
N THR A 377 -34.83 -8.74 1.34
CA THR A 377 -34.55 -8.91 -0.09
C THR A 377 -34.20 -10.37 -0.36
N LYS A 378 -35.22 -11.12 -0.77
CA LYS A 378 -35.04 -12.38 -1.50
C LYS A 378 -34.35 -12.07 -2.83
N ASN A 379 -33.48 -12.99 -3.26
CA ASN A 379 -32.79 -13.06 -4.56
C ASN A 379 -31.39 -12.43 -4.61
N GLY A 380 -30.39 -13.30 -4.75
CA GLY A 380 -28.97 -12.99 -4.89
C GLY A 380 -28.64 -12.31 -6.21
N ARG A 381 -29.01 -11.04 -6.33
CA ARG A 381 -28.44 -10.12 -7.31
C ARG A 381 -27.16 -9.51 -6.74
N GLN A 382 -26.14 -9.43 -7.59
CA GLN A 382 -24.93 -8.62 -7.38
C GLN A 382 -25.29 -7.29 -6.69
N PRO A 383 -24.42 -6.75 -5.83
CA PRO A 383 -24.71 -5.54 -5.06
C PRO A 383 -25.17 -4.46 -6.04
N ASN A 384 -26.48 -4.24 -6.07
CA ASN A 384 -27.07 -3.17 -6.84
C ASN A 384 -26.33 -1.92 -6.36
N GLY A 385 -25.79 -1.14 -7.30
CA GLY A 385 -25.18 0.17 -7.03
C GLY A 385 -26.17 1.21 -6.51
N ALA A 386 -27.08 0.81 -5.62
CA ALA A 386 -28.15 1.57 -5.01
C ALA A 386 -27.87 1.90 -3.54
N GLN A 387 -26.82 1.33 -2.93
CA GLN A 387 -26.18 1.95 -1.76
C GLN A 387 -25.03 2.86 -2.23
N LEU A 388 -25.28 3.60 -3.32
CA LEU A 388 -24.57 4.85 -3.55
C LEU A 388 -24.93 5.70 -2.32
N VAL A 389 -23.98 5.83 -1.39
CA VAL A 389 -23.89 7.05 -0.61
C VAL A 389 -23.85 8.14 -1.66
N HIS A 390 -25.04 8.65 -1.96
CA HIS A 390 -25.21 9.90 -2.64
C HIS A 390 -24.33 10.81 -1.80
N PHE A 391 -23.15 11.18 -2.31
CA PHE A 391 -22.44 12.37 -1.85
C PHE A 391 -23.39 13.52 -2.23
N ARG A 392 -24.50 13.56 -1.51
CA ARG A 392 -25.54 14.56 -1.51
C ARG A 392 -24.78 15.83 -1.24
N GLN A 393 -25.09 16.84 -2.04
CA GLN A 393 -24.80 18.26 -1.83
C GLN A 393 -23.94 18.48 -0.60
N VAL A 394 -22.65 18.80 -0.83
CA VAL A 394 -21.71 19.40 0.13
C VAL A 394 -22.44 19.73 1.42
N SER A 395 -22.13 19.02 2.49
CA SER A 395 -22.66 19.34 3.81
C SER A 395 -22.21 20.77 4.13
N LYS A 396 -23.03 21.76 3.72
CA LYS A 396 -22.90 23.15 4.15
C LYS A 396 -23.07 23.23 5.66
N THR A 397 -23.69 22.21 6.26
CA THR A 397 -23.70 21.99 7.70
C THR A 397 -22.29 21.65 8.19
N ALA A 398 -21.81 22.44 9.14
CA ALA A 398 -20.57 22.17 9.85
C ALA A 398 -20.65 20.81 10.56
N PRO A 399 -19.54 20.06 10.66
CA PRO A 399 -19.52 18.77 11.34
C PRO A 399 -19.87 18.92 12.83
N THR A 400 -20.66 17.98 13.37
CA THR A 400 -20.95 17.95 14.81
C THR A 400 -19.73 17.47 15.60
N PRO A 401 -19.56 17.88 16.88
CA PRO A 401 -18.45 17.41 17.70
C PRO A 401 -18.32 15.88 17.74
N GLU A 402 -19.45 15.17 17.82
CA GLU A 402 -19.52 13.70 17.79
C GLU A 402 -18.98 13.11 16.47
N SER A 403 -19.29 13.75 15.34
CA SER A 403 -18.79 13.33 14.02
C SER A 403 -17.29 13.54 13.92
N VAL A 404 -16.76 14.63 14.47
CA VAL A 404 -15.32 14.92 14.51
C VAL A 404 -14.59 13.91 15.40
N THR A 405 -15.13 13.60 16.59
CA THR A 405 -14.57 12.56 17.47
C THR A 405 -14.56 11.20 16.76
N ARG A 406 -15.66 10.83 16.08
CA ARG A 406 -15.73 9.59 15.32
C ARG A 406 -14.73 9.54 14.18
N ALA A 407 -14.59 10.62 13.42
CA ALA A 407 -13.61 10.75 12.34
C ALA A 407 -12.17 10.61 12.86
N THR A 408 -11.88 11.22 14.02
CA THR A 408 -10.58 11.09 14.68
C THR A 408 -10.30 9.65 15.08
N GLU A 409 -11.25 8.93 15.67
CA GLU A 409 -11.08 7.51 16.02
C GLU A 409 -10.74 6.65 14.78
N VAL A 410 -11.40 6.91 13.65
CA VAL A 410 -11.12 6.22 12.37
C VAL A 410 -9.70 6.53 11.89
N LEU A 411 -9.29 7.80 11.95
CA LEU A 411 -7.96 8.23 11.51
C LEU A 411 -6.83 7.62 12.36
N LEU A 412 -6.98 7.62 13.70
CA LEU A 412 -6.04 6.97 14.61
C LEU A 412 -5.94 5.46 14.32
N SER A 413 -7.07 4.80 14.03
CA SER A 413 -7.08 3.40 13.63
C SER A 413 -6.40 3.18 12.28
N PHE A 414 -6.62 4.06 11.30
CA PHE A 414 -6.04 3.94 9.97
C PHE A 414 -4.51 4.07 10.03
N MET A 415 -4.00 5.08 10.73
CA MET A 415 -2.57 5.27 10.96
C MET A 415 -1.96 4.02 11.62
N THR A 416 -2.59 3.49 12.66
CA THR A 416 -2.11 2.25 13.32
C THR A 416 -2.03 1.07 12.33
N GLN A 417 -3.02 0.90 11.45
CA GLN A 417 -3.04 -0.20 10.47
C GLN A 417 -1.94 -0.06 9.39
N ILE A 418 -1.60 1.17 8.97
CA ILE A 418 -0.48 1.39 8.03
C ILE A 418 0.84 0.91 8.65
N VAL A 419 1.11 1.22 9.91
CA VAL A 419 2.34 0.79 10.59
C VAL A 419 2.43 -0.72 10.70
N VAL A 420 1.28 -1.38 10.96
CA VAL A 420 1.19 -2.84 10.97
C VAL A 420 1.53 -3.39 9.59
N ARG A 421 0.91 -2.88 8.52
CA ARG A 421 1.16 -3.35 7.15
C ARG A 421 2.62 -3.13 6.72
N LEU A 422 3.20 -1.98 7.02
CA LEU A 422 4.61 -1.68 6.74
C LEU A 422 5.52 -2.76 7.33
N ASN A 423 5.28 -3.17 8.58
CA ASN A 423 6.06 -4.25 9.19
C ASN A 423 5.82 -5.60 8.51
N GLU A 424 4.57 -5.91 8.15
CA GLU A 424 4.24 -7.16 7.45
C GLU A 424 4.91 -7.29 6.09
N ASP A 425 4.99 -6.20 5.34
CA ASP A 425 5.59 -6.22 4.00
C ASP A 425 7.11 -6.36 4.07
N VAL A 426 7.74 -5.75 5.07
CA VAL A 426 9.18 -5.95 5.29
C VAL A 426 9.46 -7.38 5.78
N ASP A 427 8.62 -7.97 6.64
CA ASP A 427 8.77 -9.37 7.05
C ASP A 427 8.64 -10.35 5.87
N LYS A 428 7.64 -10.16 4.98
CA LYS A 428 7.48 -11.00 3.78
C LYS A 428 8.69 -10.93 2.84
N LEU A 429 9.28 -9.75 2.70
CA LEU A 429 10.44 -9.54 1.82
C LEU A 429 11.71 -10.16 2.39
N ASN A 430 11.86 -10.17 3.73
CA ASN A 430 12.93 -10.91 4.38
C ASN A 430 12.75 -12.44 4.24
N GLU A 431 11.50 -12.94 4.25
CA GLU A 431 11.20 -14.36 4.03
C GLU A 431 11.46 -14.79 2.58
N SER A 432 11.07 -13.99 1.57
CA SER A 432 11.36 -14.32 0.16
C SER A 432 12.86 -14.42 -0.12
N TYR A 433 13.67 -13.58 0.53
CA TYR A 433 15.12 -13.66 0.43
C TYR A 433 15.67 -14.98 1.02
N ALA A 434 15.10 -15.48 2.12
CA ALA A 434 15.55 -16.74 2.72
C ALA A 434 15.17 -17.98 1.90
N ASP A 435 14.04 -17.96 1.18
CA ASP A 435 13.62 -19.05 0.30
C ASP A 435 14.42 -19.10 -1.01
N GLU A 436 14.82 -17.94 -1.58
CA GLU A 436 15.66 -17.89 -2.80
C GLU A 436 17.05 -18.48 -2.62
N TRP A 437 17.60 -18.50 -1.40
CA TRP A 437 18.91 -19.10 -1.13
C TRP A 437 18.97 -20.61 -1.40
N TRP A 438 17.83 -21.30 -1.51
CA TRP A 438 17.78 -22.71 -1.90
C TRP A 438 17.80 -22.95 -3.41
N LEU A 439 17.73 -21.90 -4.24
CA LEU A 439 17.82 -21.99 -5.71
C LEU A 439 19.20 -21.61 -6.25
N GLN A 440 20.17 -21.31 -5.38
CA GLN A 440 21.47 -20.78 -5.76
C GLN A 440 22.48 -21.81 -6.30
N ASP A 441 22.09 -23.08 -6.51
CA ASP A 441 22.98 -24.08 -7.12
C ASP A 441 23.01 -24.00 -8.67
N ASP A 442 22.05 -23.32 -9.30
CA ASP A 442 22.02 -23.15 -10.76
C ASP A 442 22.46 -21.73 -11.16
N TRP A 443 23.76 -21.55 -11.38
CA TRP A 443 24.51 -20.65 -12.28
C TRP A 443 23.87 -19.44 -13.02
N VAL A 444 22.83 -18.80 -12.50
CA VAL A 444 22.34 -17.53 -13.00
C VAL A 444 22.76 -16.45 -12.03
N ASP A 445 23.65 -15.56 -12.49
CA ASP A 445 23.92 -14.27 -11.86
C ASP A 445 22.59 -13.52 -11.71
N HIS A 446 21.87 -13.73 -10.61
CA HIS A 446 20.73 -12.91 -10.26
C HIS A 446 21.30 -11.59 -9.73
N PRO A 447 21.20 -10.48 -10.48
CA PRO A 447 21.67 -9.20 -9.99
C PRO A 447 20.91 -8.89 -8.70
N SER A 448 21.65 -8.64 -7.63
CA SER A 448 21.13 -8.29 -6.30
C SER A 448 20.38 -6.93 -6.23
N GLY A 449 19.95 -6.41 -7.38
CA GLY A 449 19.44 -5.05 -7.61
C GLY A 449 17.91 -4.82 -7.48
N PRO A 450 17.00 -5.73 -7.86
CA PRO A 450 15.57 -5.38 -7.93
C PRO A 450 14.83 -5.50 -6.58
N VAL A 451 15.17 -6.47 -5.73
CA VAL A 451 14.40 -6.71 -4.48
C VAL A 451 14.63 -5.62 -3.44
N LYS A 452 15.89 -5.24 -3.18
CA LYS A 452 16.23 -4.19 -2.20
C LYS A 452 15.72 -2.81 -2.60
N SER A 453 15.75 -2.50 -3.90
CA SER A 453 15.21 -1.24 -4.42
C SER A 453 13.69 -1.21 -4.30
N THR A 454 12.97 -2.28 -4.67
CA THR A 454 11.50 -2.36 -4.54
C THR A 454 11.05 -2.18 -3.09
N LEU A 455 11.72 -2.83 -2.12
CA LEU A 455 11.44 -2.66 -0.69
C LEU A 455 11.64 -1.21 -0.24
N ARG A 456 12.71 -0.55 -0.72
CA ARG A 456 13.00 0.84 -0.39
C ARG A 456 11.88 1.77 -0.86
N HIS A 457 11.46 1.65 -2.13
CA HIS A 457 10.40 2.49 -2.69
C HIS A 457 9.04 2.21 -2.03
N ALA A 458 8.72 0.94 -1.74
CA ALA A 458 7.50 0.58 -1.02
C ALA A 458 7.45 1.17 0.40
N SER A 459 8.58 1.14 1.11
CA SER A 459 8.68 1.72 2.46
C SER A 459 8.57 3.25 2.44
N GLU A 460 9.22 3.91 1.46
CA GLU A 460 9.14 5.36 1.29
C GLU A 460 7.70 5.81 0.99
N LYS A 461 7.01 5.13 0.04
CA LYS A 461 5.59 5.39 -0.27
C LYS A 461 4.68 5.21 0.95
N ALA A 462 4.92 4.19 1.78
CA ALA A 462 4.16 3.97 3.00
C ALA A 462 4.38 5.07 4.06
N ILE A 463 5.61 5.60 4.15
CA ILE A 463 5.93 6.72 5.04
C ILE A 463 5.25 8.01 4.56
N GLU A 464 5.30 8.31 3.26
CA GLU A 464 4.59 9.45 2.66
C GLU A 464 3.08 9.36 2.90
N SER A 465 2.50 8.16 2.73
CA SER A 465 1.09 7.89 3.05
C SER A 465 0.76 8.20 4.51
N TYR A 466 1.66 7.83 5.44
CA TYR A 466 1.49 8.11 6.86
C TYR A 466 1.59 9.61 7.17
N PHE A 467 2.46 10.36 6.47
CA PHE A 467 2.54 11.82 6.57
C PHE A 467 1.26 12.52 6.10
N HIS A 468 0.61 12.04 5.04
CA HIS A 468 -0.68 12.57 4.60
C HIS A 468 -1.79 12.38 5.65
N LEU A 469 -1.84 11.21 6.31
CA LEU A 469 -2.79 10.98 7.41
C LEU A 469 -2.46 11.79 8.66
N PHE A 470 -1.16 11.96 8.97
CA PHE A 470 -0.71 12.85 10.02
C PHE A 470 -1.12 14.30 9.74
N HIS A 471 -0.98 14.77 8.50
CA HIS A 471 -1.42 16.10 8.08
C HIS A 471 -2.94 16.28 8.26
N LEU A 472 -3.73 15.27 7.89
CA LEU A 472 -5.17 15.26 8.16
C LEU A 472 -5.49 15.33 9.66
N LEU A 473 -4.75 14.57 10.49
CA LEU A 473 -4.94 14.55 11.94
C LEU A 473 -4.63 15.91 12.57
N VAL A 474 -3.52 16.53 12.17
CA VAL A 474 -3.10 17.85 12.64
C VAL A 474 -4.08 18.94 12.19
N CYS A 475 -4.59 18.88 10.96
CA CYS A 475 -5.60 19.82 10.49
C CYS A 475 -6.89 19.72 11.31
N LEU A 476 -7.38 18.49 11.58
CA LEU A 476 -8.56 18.28 12.44
C LEU A 476 -8.30 18.77 13.87
N ALA A 477 -7.12 18.50 14.43
CA ALA A 477 -6.77 18.91 15.78
C ALA A 477 -6.65 20.43 15.95
N ALA A 478 -6.05 21.11 14.97
CA ALA A 478 -5.90 22.57 14.98
C ALA A 478 -7.22 23.32 14.71
N GLU A 479 -8.18 22.69 14.02
CA GLU A 479 -9.49 23.29 13.74
C GLU A 479 -10.53 22.98 14.81
N HIS A 480 -10.43 21.82 15.46
CA HIS A 480 -11.33 21.37 16.50
C HIS A 480 -10.55 21.06 17.79
N PRO A 481 -10.41 22.03 18.71
CA PRO A 481 -9.61 21.86 19.94
C PRO A 481 -9.99 20.63 20.79
N GLN A 482 -11.26 20.20 20.71
CA GLN A 482 -11.74 18.97 21.33
C GLN A 482 -10.95 17.71 20.92
N VAL A 483 -10.40 17.66 19.71
CA VAL A 483 -9.60 16.54 19.21
C VAL A 483 -8.28 16.42 19.97
N ALA A 484 -7.60 17.55 20.18
CA ALA A 484 -6.39 17.60 21.00
C ALA A 484 -6.72 17.34 22.48
N ALA A 485 -7.84 17.90 22.98
CA ALA A 485 -8.30 17.66 24.35
C ALA A 485 -8.62 16.17 24.60
N ASP A 486 -9.28 15.48 23.66
CA ASP A 486 -9.57 14.05 23.73
C ASP A 486 -8.28 13.21 23.73
N ALA A 487 -7.29 13.58 22.92
CA ALA A 487 -5.98 12.95 22.91
C ALA A 487 -5.25 13.12 24.25
N ASN A 488 -5.23 14.35 24.77
CA ASN A 488 -4.66 14.68 26.08
C ASN A 488 -5.35 13.90 27.20
N HIS A 489 -6.68 13.86 27.19
CA HIS A 489 -7.46 13.14 28.20
C HIS A 489 -7.14 11.64 28.19
N ARG A 490 -7.06 11.01 27.01
CA ARG A 490 -6.71 9.58 26.88
C ARG A 490 -5.32 9.29 27.41
N LEU A 491 -4.34 10.13 27.09
CA LEU A 491 -2.96 9.99 27.56
C LEU A 491 -2.85 10.21 29.06
N ARG A 492 -3.47 11.27 29.58
CA ARG A 492 -3.51 11.58 31.02
C ARG A 492 -4.19 10.46 31.82
N SER A 493 -5.32 9.95 31.33
CA SER A 493 -6.05 8.84 31.94
C SER A 493 -5.21 7.55 31.98
N PHE A 494 -4.51 7.25 30.89
CA PHE A 494 -3.58 6.12 30.84
C PHE A 494 -2.40 6.27 31.80
N TYR A 495 -1.79 7.46 31.82
CA TYR A 495 -0.55 7.73 32.53
C TYR A 495 -0.78 7.96 34.03
N LEU A 496 -1.50 9.03 34.38
CA LEU A 496 -1.72 9.49 35.75
C LEU A 496 -2.82 8.71 36.45
N ASN A 497 -3.95 8.44 35.77
CA ASN A 497 -5.09 7.73 36.38
C ASN A 497 -4.94 6.20 36.33
N ASN A 498 -3.82 5.69 35.80
CA ASN A 498 -3.50 4.27 35.68
C ASN A 498 -4.61 3.44 34.98
N LYS A 499 -5.38 4.06 34.08
CA LYS A 499 -6.43 3.42 33.27
C LYS A 499 -5.83 2.72 32.06
N ARG A 500 -4.97 1.74 32.34
CA ARG A 500 -4.12 1.07 31.33
C ARG A 500 -4.70 -0.22 30.78
N SER A 501 -5.75 -0.75 31.42
CA SER A 501 -6.32 -2.04 31.05
C SER A 501 -6.85 -2.04 29.61
N LYS A 502 -7.01 -3.22 29.01
CA LYS A 502 -7.61 -3.36 27.67
C LYS A 502 -9.06 -2.88 27.60
N VAL A 503 -9.74 -2.78 28.75
CA VAL A 503 -11.10 -2.21 28.83
C VAL A 503 -11.03 -0.69 28.72
N ASP A 504 -10.10 -0.06 29.42
CA ASP A 504 -9.94 1.40 29.43
C ASP A 504 -9.26 1.94 28.17
N CYS A 505 -8.22 1.25 27.70
CA CYS A 505 -7.43 1.60 26.52
C CYS A 505 -7.36 0.39 25.57
N PRO A 506 -8.35 0.16 24.69
CA PRO A 506 -8.39 -1.05 23.86
C PRO A 506 -7.19 -1.22 22.91
N ASN A 507 -6.67 -0.11 22.38
CA ASN A 507 -5.62 -0.09 21.37
C ASN A 507 -4.49 0.88 21.78
N LEU A 508 -3.31 0.33 22.07
CA LEU A 508 -2.13 1.12 22.42
C LEU A 508 -1.61 1.95 21.22
N GLY A 509 -1.95 1.57 19.98
CA GLY A 509 -1.52 2.23 18.74
C GLY A 509 -2.10 3.60 18.63
N MET A 510 -3.41 3.66 18.86
CA MET A 510 -4.14 4.91 18.92
C MET A 510 -3.58 5.84 20.01
N LEU A 511 -3.03 5.31 21.10
CA LEU A 511 -2.40 6.10 22.16
C LEU A 511 -1.08 6.72 21.70
N LEU A 512 -0.25 5.98 20.96
CA LEU A 512 0.99 6.52 20.39
C LEU A 512 0.75 7.49 19.24
N VAL A 513 -0.26 7.24 18.41
CA VAL A 513 -0.69 8.21 17.38
C VAL A 513 -1.25 9.47 18.05
N ALA A 514 -1.97 9.36 19.17
CA ALA A 514 -2.45 10.51 19.93
C ALA A 514 -1.32 11.42 20.44
N LEU A 515 -0.12 10.88 20.72
CA LEU A 515 1.06 11.68 21.06
C LEU A 515 1.51 12.64 19.94
N LEU A 516 1.08 12.41 18.70
CA LEU A 516 1.36 13.31 17.58
C LEU A 516 0.60 14.64 17.70
N ILE A 517 -0.46 14.71 18.49
CA ILE A 517 -1.28 15.92 18.66
C ILE A 517 -1.44 16.36 20.13
N ALA A 518 -0.89 15.60 21.08
CA ALA A 518 -1.05 15.86 22.50
C ALA A 518 -0.15 17.00 23.01
N ASP A 519 -0.62 17.82 23.95
CA ASP A 519 0.21 18.80 24.64
C ASP A 519 0.89 18.13 25.86
N ASP A 520 2.23 18.21 25.94
CA ASP A 520 2.99 17.60 27.02
C ASP A 520 2.58 18.17 28.40
N SER A 521 2.22 19.46 28.48
CA SER A 521 1.78 20.11 29.72
C SER A 521 0.42 19.60 30.22
N GLU A 522 -0.48 19.24 29.31
CA GLU A 522 -1.85 18.78 29.62
C GLU A 522 -1.90 17.32 30.07
N ILE A 523 -0.95 16.50 29.59
CA ILE A 523 -0.84 15.07 29.95
C ILE A 523 -0.09 14.84 31.26
N GLY A 524 0.48 15.90 31.86
CA GLY A 524 1.29 15.83 33.07
C GLY A 524 2.70 15.33 32.83
N VAL A 525 3.26 15.63 31.65
CA VAL A 525 4.66 15.36 31.32
C VAL A 525 5.46 16.65 31.48
N ASP A 526 6.41 16.65 32.41
CA ASP A 526 7.30 17.78 32.63
C ASP A 526 8.40 17.81 31.55
N ASN A 527 8.54 18.96 30.88
CA ASN A 527 9.63 19.21 29.93
C ASN A 527 10.99 19.43 30.62
N LYS A 528 11.01 19.66 31.93
CA LYS A 528 12.25 19.79 32.68
C LYS A 528 12.86 18.40 32.82
N THR A 529 13.89 18.13 32.04
CA THR A 529 14.79 16.98 32.16
C THR A 529 15.59 16.99 33.46
N THR A 530 15.09 17.59 34.55
CA THR A 530 15.77 17.60 35.84
C THR A 530 15.67 16.21 36.47
N ASP A 531 16.60 15.36 36.02
CA ASP A 531 17.23 14.11 36.49
C ASP A 531 16.62 13.18 37.54
N SER A 532 15.46 13.43 38.17
CA SER A 532 14.95 12.46 39.17
C SER A 532 13.46 12.55 39.52
N GLY A 533 12.73 13.57 39.04
CA GLY A 533 11.31 13.71 39.38
C GLY A 533 10.42 12.73 38.58
N PRO A 534 9.38 12.13 39.19
CA PRO A 534 8.34 11.45 38.43
C PRO A 534 7.60 12.47 37.55
N GLY A 535 7.22 12.08 36.34
CA GLY A 535 6.51 12.97 35.41
C GLY A 535 7.24 13.17 34.09
N THR A 536 8.30 12.42 33.80
CA THR A 536 9.05 12.59 32.56
C THR A 536 8.35 11.92 31.38
N ARG A 537 8.72 12.31 30.16
CA ARG A 537 8.30 11.60 28.94
C ARG A 537 8.72 10.14 28.97
N GLN A 538 9.87 9.84 29.56
CA GLN A 538 10.33 8.46 29.73
C GLN A 538 9.36 7.66 30.59
N ASP A 539 8.78 8.24 31.64
CA ASP A 539 7.84 7.54 32.53
C ASP A 539 6.54 7.18 31.80
N LEU A 540 6.06 8.07 30.93
CA LEU A 540 4.94 7.77 30.03
C LEU A 540 5.29 6.60 29.10
N LEU A 541 6.45 6.63 28.44
CA LEU A 541 6.88 5.55 27.55
C LEU A 541 7.10 4.24 28.31
N LYS A 542 7.70 4.26 29.50
CA LYS A 542 7.83 3.12 30.42
C LYS A 542 6.47 2.51 30.73
N SER A 543 5.44 3.35 30.96
CA SER A 543 4.08 2.88 31.22
C SER A 543 3.44 2.19 29.99
N ILE A 544 3.64 2.73 28.79
CA ILE A 544 3.16 2.14 27.53
C ILE A 544 3.87 0.82 27.25
N ILE A 545 5.19 0.77 27.39
CA ILE A 545 6.01 -0.43 27.19
C ILE A 545 5.60 -1.51 28.19
N THR A 546 5.42 -1.16 29.47
CA THR A 546 5.02 -2.12 30.50
C THR A 546 3.65 -2.73 30.19
N GLU A 547 2.67 -1.91 29.80
CA GLU A 547 1.35 -2.44 29.40
C GLU A 547 1.44 -3.27 28.12
N ALA A 548 2.28 -2.89 27.14
CA ALA A 548 2.49 -3.67 25.94
C ALA A 548 3.07 -5.06 26.25
N ILE A 549 4.10 -5.14 27.11
CA ILE A 549 4.68 -6.41 27.58
C ILE A 549 3.60 -7.24 28.27
N THR A 550 2.85 -6.66 29.22
CA THR A 550 1.78 -7.34 29.96
C THR A 550 0.71 -7.91 29.02
N ARG A 551 0.27 -7.13 28.02
CA ARG A 551 -0.70 -7.61 27.01
C ARG A 551 -0.14 -8.68 26.09
N ASN A 552 1.15 -8.62 25.78
CA ASN A 552 1.79 -9.60 24.91
C ASN A 552 1.95 -10.97 25.60
N VAL A 553 1.95 -11.05 26.94
CA VAL A 553 2.09 -12.33 27.68
C VAL A 553 1.13 -13.41 27.19
N VAL A 554 -0.12 -13.07 26.84
CA VAL A 554 -1.06 -14.08 26.30
C VAL A 554 -0.55 -14.70 25.01
N TRP A 555 0.01 -13.90 24.10
CA TRP A 555 0.56 -14.38 22.82
C TRP A 555 1.93 -14.99 22.99
N LEU A 556 2.69 -14.55 23.99
CA LEU A 556 3.96 -15.15 24.35
C LEU A 556 3.76 -16.60 24.79
N LEU A 557 2.78 -16.86 25.66
CA LEU A 557 2.54 -18.20 26.24
C LEU A 557 1.67 -19.11 25.36
N ASP A 558 0.71 -18.55 24.61
CA ASP A 558 -0.22 -19.33 23.77
C ASP A 558 0.49 -19.90 22.53
N THR A 559 0.24 -21.17 22.21
CA THR A 559 0.79 -21.86 21.03
C THR A 559 0.35 -21.25 19.70
N LYS A 560 -0.71 -20.43 19.72
CA LYS A 560 -1.13 -19.62 18.58
C LYS A 560 -0.29 -18.37 18.35
N GLY A 561 0.51 -17.94 19.33
CA GLY A 561 1.49 -16.87 19.20
C GLY A 561 2.90 -17.46 19.19
N ALA A 562 3.74 -17.03 20.13
CA ALA A 562 5.12 -17.49 20.25
C ALA A 562 5.25 -18.90 20.87
N GLY A 563 4.22 -19.39 21.58
CA GLY A 563 4.20 -20.73 22.15
C GLY A 563 5.22 -20.99 23.25
N ARG A 564 5.68 -19.94 23.94
CA ARG A 564 6.70 -19.97 25.00
C ARG A 564 6.09 -20.21 26.38
N ALA A 565 5.32 -21.29 26.54
CA ALA A 565 4.60 -21.60 27.77
C ALA A 565 5.53 -21.74 28.99
N GLU A 566 6.79 -22.15 28.79
CA GLU A 566 7.85 -22.26 29.79
C GLU A 566 8.18 -20.94 30.50
N LEU A 567 7.88 -19.79 29.89
CA LEU A 567 8.08 -18.47 30.51
C LEU A 567 7.05 -18.18 31.62
N VAL A 568 6.05 -19.05 31.81
CA VAL A 568 5.09 -18.97 32.91
C VAL A 568 5.72 -19.31 34.27
N HIS A 569 6.77 -20.13 34.29
CA HIS A 569 7.58 -20.36 35.49
C HIS A 569 8.13 -19.01 35.95
N LEU A 570 8.05 -18.67 37.24
CA LEU A 570 8.58 -17.42 37.75
C LEU A 570 9.79 -17.73 38.64
N GLU A 571 10.97 -17.33 38.18
CA GLU A 571 12.19 -17.52 38.98
C GLU A 571 12.12 -16.66 40.26
N ALA A 572 13.00 -16.96 41.22
CA ALA A 572 13.09 -16.22 42.47
C ALA A 572 13.29 -14.71 42.23
N LYS A 573 12.85 -13.92 43.22
CA LYS A 573 12.96 -12.46 43.17
C LYS A 573 14.44 -12.06 43.02
N ASP A 574 14.69 -11.04 42.20
CA ASP A 574 16.03 -10.46 41.95
C ASP A 574 17.02 -11.39 41.20
N THR A 575 16.65 -12.64 40.91
CA THR A 575 17.40 -13.53 40.01
C THR A 575 17.45 -12.96 38.61
N ILE A 576 18.63 -12.97 37.98
CA ILE A 576 18.82 -12.59 36.57
C ILE A 576 18.60 -13.83 35.71
N SER A 577 17.65 -13.78 34.77
CA SER A 577 17.41 -14.87 33.82
C SER A 577 17.65 -14.38 32.40
N GLU A 578 18.80 -14.74 31.82
CA GLU A 578 19.13 -14.43 30.42
C GLU A 578 18.13 -15.07 29.46
N TYR A 579 17.69 -16.30 29.77
CA TYR A 579 16.65 -16.99 29.00
C TYR A 579 15.35 -16.18 28.95
N ARG A 580 14.84 -15.71 30.10
CA ARG A 580 13.62 -14.88 30.14
C ARG A 580 13.80 -13.61 29.34
N LEU A 581 14.92 -12.91 29.53
CA LEU A 581 15.23 -11.68 28.79
C LEU A 581 15.17 -11.94 27.29
N HIS A 582 15.90 -12.95 26.81
CA HIS A 582 15.97 -13.27 25.39
C HIS A 582 14.61 -13.70 24.81
N HIS A 583 13.98 -14.74 25.37
CA HIS A 583 12.78 -15.33 24.78
C HIS A 583 11.53 -14.47 24.95
N THR A 584 11.43 -13.64 26.00
CA THR A 584 10.34 -12.65 26.12
C THR A 584 10.45 -11.56 25.06
N PHE A 585 11.68 -11.16 24.69
CA PHE A 585 11.89 -10.21 23.60
C PHE A 585 11.50 -10.85 22.26
N VAL A 586 12.08 -12.02 21.98
CA VAL A 586 11.92 -12.72 20.70
C VAL A 586 10.45 -13.04 20.41
N GLY A 587 9.69 -13.47 21.42
CA GLY A 587 8.27 -13.81 21.26
C GLY A 587 7.32 -12.61 21.11
N SER A 588 7.82 -11.39 21.01
CA SER A 588 7.00 -10.18 20.89
C SER A 588 7.62 -9.09 20.01
N GLN A 589 8.59 -9.45 19.16
CA GLN A 589 9.36 -8.53 18.32
C GLN A 589 8.49 -7.64 17.45
N THR A 590 7.46 -8.20 16.80
CA THR A 590 6.55 -7.44 15.93
C THR A 590 5.95 -6.26 16.69
N SER A 591 5.44 -6.50 17.90
CA SER A 591 4.85 -5.47 18.78
C SER A 591 5.85 -4.36 19.11
N TYR A 592 7.10 -4.74 19.41
CA TYR A 592 8.17 -3.79 19.72
C TYR A 592 8.65 -2.98 18.52
N ARG A 593 8.66 -3.56 17.31
CA ARG A 593 8.97 -2.81 16.07
C ARG A 593 7.92 -1.74 15.77
N LEU A 594 6.64 -2.04 15.99
CA LEU A 594 5.55 -1.06 15.85
C LEU A 594 5.75 0.12 16.82
N LEU A 595 6.06 -0.17 18.09
CA LEU A 595 6.34 0.84 19.11
C LEU A 595 7.51 1.75 18.69
N MET A 596 8.63 1.15 18.28
CA MET A 596 9.82 1.90 17.86
C MET A 596 9.55 2.78 16.65
N PHE A 597 8.82 2.29 15.64
CA PHE A 597 8.47 3.09 14.47
C PHE A 597 7.60 4.29 14.85
N MET A 598 6.56 4.09 15.66
CA MET A 598 5.66 5.18 16.03
C MET A 598 6.38 6.26 16.85
N GLU A 599 7.27 5.87 17.77
CA GLU A 599 8.07 6.83 18.54
C GLU A 599 9.11 7.54 17.67
N LEU A 600 9.76 6.83 16.75
CA LEU A 600 10.67 7.42 15.77
C LEU A 600 9.95 8.43 14.86
N PHE A 601 8.79 8.05 14.31
CA PHE A 601 7.98 8.92 13.48
C PHE A 601 7.59 10.17 14.25
N ARG A 602 7.14 10.01 15.50
CA ARG A 602 6.77 11.14 16.37
C ARG A 602 7.93 12.10 16.58
N ARG A 603 9.14 11.62 16.86
CA ARG A 603 10.34 12.48 17.00
C ARG A 603 10.66 13.24 15.71
N THR A 604 10.45 12.60 14.56
CA THR A 604 10.73 13.18 13.24
C THR A 604 9.67 14.20 12.83
N ALA A 605 8.39 13.89 13.07
CA ALA A 605 7.26 14.68 12.60
C ALA A 605 6.86 15.80 13.58
N ARG A 606 7.17 15.66 14.88
CA ARG A 606 6.82 16.63 15.92
C ARG A 606 8.00 16.97 16.83
N PRO A 607 8.89 17.87 16.39
CA PRO A 607 9.92 18.45 17.25
C PRO A 607 9.32 19.15 18.48
N GLN A 608 10.06 19.17 19.60
CA GLN A 608 9.58 19.77 20.85
C GLN A 608 9.37 21.29 20.72
N GLY A 609 8.35 21.80 21.41
CA GLY A 609 8.09 23.24 21.55
C GLY A 609 7.26 23.89 20.43
N GLN A 610 6.85 23.16 19.40
CA GLN A 610 6.00 23.70 18.33
C GLN A 610 4.50 23.55 18.66
N SER A 611 3.72 24.61 18.41
CA SER A 611 2.27 24.56 18.50
C SER A 611 1.66 23.71 17.37
N LEU A 612 0.44 23.22 17.54
CA LEU A 612 -0.26 22.45 16.50
C LEU A 612 -0.46 23.28 15.22
N GLU A 613 -0.68 24.58 15.36
CA GLU A 613 -0.83 25.51 14.24
C GLU A 613 0.48 25.66 13.47
N ALA A 614 1.63 25.74 14.16
CA ALA A 614 2.94 25.81 13.52
C ALA A 614 3.25 24.50 12.75
N VAL A 615 2.94 23.34 13.35
CA VAL A 615 3.10 22.04 12.68
C VAL A 615 2.19 21.92 11.46
N ARG A 616 0.92 22.33 11.59
CA ARG A 616 -0.05 22.39 10.48
C ARG A 616 0.47 23.26 9.34
N ASP A 617 0.94 24.47 9.65
CA ASP A 617 1.34 25.44 8.65
C ASP A 617 2.62 24.98 7.91
N ALA A 618 3.53 24.32 8.62
CA ALA A 618 4.68 23.67 8.00
C ALA A 618 4.28 22.50 7.09
N LEU A 619 3.23 21.74 7.44
CA LEU A 619 2.71 20.66 6.58
C LEU A 619 1.98 21.21 5.35
N TYR A 620 1.26 22.34 5.45
CA TYR A 620 0.70 23.02 4.29
C TYR A 620 1.77 23.48 3.30
N GLN A 621 2.91 23.96 3.78
CA GLN A 621 4.02 24.38 2.91
C GLN A 621 4.60 23.21 2.11
N ARG A 622 4.61 22.01 2.70
CA ARG A 622 5.10 20.78 2.07
C ARG A 622 4.00 19.94 1.42
N HIS A 623 2.76 20.45 1.36
CA HIS A 623 1.60 19.72 0.86
C HIS A 623 1.33 18.36 1.54
N GLY A 624 1.72 18.22 2.80
CA GLY A 624 1.63 16.95 3.54
C GLY A 624 2.81 16.00 3.29
N ALA A 625 3.79 16.38 2.48
CA ALA A 625 5.00 15.60 2.27
C ALA A 625 5.91 15.57 3.52
N PRO A 626 6.70 14.50 3.69
CA PRO A 626 7.78 14.47 4.68
C PRO A 626 8.77 15.62 4.48
N PRO A 627 9.45 16.09 5.53
CA PRO A 627 10.61 16.97 5.37
C PRO A 627 11.65 16.36 4.42
N ALA A 628 12.41 17.21 3.71
CA ALA A 628 13.43 16.75 2.77
C ALA A 628 14.40 15.75 3.42
N GLY A 629 14.59 14.59 2.79
CA GLY A 629 15.41 13.49 3.30
C GLY A 629 14.77 12.66 4.43
N ALA A 630 13.67 13.09 5.04
CA ALA A 630 13.05 12.38 6.17
C ALA A 630 12.44 11.04 5.76
N ALA A 631 11.86 10.90 4.56
CA ALA A 631 11.36 9.62 4.06
C ALA A 631 12.48 8.59 3.91
N ALA A 632 13.60 8.98 3.29
CA ALA A 632 14.77 8.13 3.13
C ALA A 632 15.40 7.75 4.48
N HIS A 633 15.50 8.73 5.40
CA HIS A 633 15.99 8.50 6.77
C HIS A 633 15.09 7.52 7.54
N LEU A 634 13.77 7.76 7.56
CA LEU A 634 12.80 6.88 8.21
C LEU A 634 12.79 5.48 7.58
N SER A 635 12.93 5.37 6.26
CA SER A 635 13.04 4.10 5.54
C SER A 635 14.31 3.33 5.95
N ALA A 636 15.46 4.01 6.06
CA ALA A 636 16.69 3.42 6.56
C ALA A 636 16.57 2.98 8.03
N GLU A 637 15.93 3.81 8.84
CA GLU A 637 15.75 3.53 10.26
C GLU A 637 14.76 2.39 10.50
N VAL A 638 13.67 2.27 9.72
CA VAL A 638 12.78 1.10 9.74
C VAL A 638 13.56 -0.20 9.56
N ARG A 639 14.54 -0.23 8.64
CA ARG A 639 15.41 -1.39 8.45
C ARG A 639 16.30 -1.64 9.67
N ARG A 640 16.89 -0.60 10.25
CA ARG A 640 17.67 -0.71 11.51
C ARG A 640 16.81 -1.24 12.66
N LEU A 641 15.56 -0.81 12.77
CA LEU A 641 14.62 -1.28 13.80
C LEU A 641 14.34 -2.78 13.70
N GLN A 642 14.46 -3.38 12.51
CA GLN A 642 14.32 -4.83 12.35
C GLN A 642 15.49 -5.64 12.89
N THR A 643 16.70 -5.06 12.93
CA THR A 643 17.90 -5.73 13.44
C THR A 643 17.95 -5.72 14.97
N ILE A 644 17.08 -4.95 15.62
CA ILE A 644 17.00 -4.88 17.09
C ILE A 644 16.35 -6.15 17.65
N GLN A 645 17.15 -6.92 18.38
CA GLN A 645 16.76 -8.20 18.99
C GLN A 645 16.95 -8.25 20.52
N THR A 646 17.30 -7.12 21.14
CA THR A 646 17.65 -7.05 22.55
C THR A 646 16.94 -5.90 23.28
N TRP A 647 16.69 -6.09 24.57
CA TRP A 647 16.04 -5.07 25.41
C TRP A 647 16.80 -3.74 25.50
N PRO A 648 18.13 -3.70 25.69
CA PRO A 648 18.86 -2.44 25.75
C PRO A 648 18.67 -1.60 24.48
N ASN A 649 18.86 -2.21 23.31
CA ASN A 649 18.73 -1.53 22.02
C ASN A 649 17.28 -1.07 21.76
N PHE A 650 16.29 -1.86 22.19
CA PHE A 650 14.88 -1.47 22.11
C PHE A 650 14.56 -0.28 23.01
N LEU A 651 15.00 -0.30 24.28
CA LEU A 651 14.74 0.78 25.23
C LEU A 651 15.45 2.06 24.81
N GLU A 652 16.68 1.97 24.31
CA GLU A 652 17.41 3.08 23.71
C GLU A 652 16.68 3.67 22.50
N ALA A 653 16.19 2.82 21.58
CA ALA A 653 15.38 3.27 20.43
C ALA A 653 14.09 3.97 20.89
N MET A 654 13.45 3.47 21.95
CA MET A 654 12.32 4.11 22.60
C MET A 654 12.69 5.36 23.42
N GLY A 655 13.97 5.71 23.57
CA GLY A 655 14.47 6.84 24.37
C GLY A 655 14.13 6.72 25.86
N VAL A 656 14.23 5.50 26.39
CA VAL A 656 14.00 5.15 27.79
C VAL A 656 15.30 4.61 28.37
N ASP A 657 15.67 5.08 29.56
CA ASP A 657 16.88 4.62 30.25
C ASP A 657 16.85 3.09 30.43
N VAL A 658 17.99 2.45 30.15
CA VAL A 658 18.13 1.00 30.25
C VAL A 658 18.31 0.61 31.74
N PRO A 659 17.34 -0.10 32.36
CA PRO A 659 17.48 -0.54 33.74
C PRO A 659 18.47 -1.72 33.85
N SER A 660 18.94 -1.99 35.06
CA SER A 660 19.76 -3.18 35.31
C SER A 660 18.98 -4.48 34.99
N LYS A 661 19.70 -5.53 34.58
CA LYS A 661 19.09 -6.81 34.21
C LYS A 661 18.20 -7.40 35.31
N SER A 662 18.60 -7.28 36.58
CA SER A 662 17.82 -7.77 37.73
C SER A 662 16.49 -7.02 37.87
N VAL A 663 16.54 -5.68 37.81
CA VAL A 663 15.34 -4.84 37.84
C VAL A 663 14.40 -5.17 36.68
N PHE A 664 14.93 -5.33 35.47
CA PHE A 664 14.11 -5.63 34.30
C PHE A 664 13.52 -7.05 34.34
N CYS A 665 14.26 -8.05 34.81
CA CYS A 665 13.71 -9.39 35.04
C CYS A 665 12.52 -9.36 36.00
N ASN A 666 12.59 -8.55 37.06
CA ASN A 666 11.45 -8.36 37.97
C ASN A 666 10.25 -7.71 37.28
N VAL A 667 10.46 -6.74 36.38
CA VAL A 667 9.40 -6.15 35.53
C VAL A 667 8.75 -7.23 34.67
N LEU A 668 9.52 -8.08 34.00
CA LEU A 668 8.99 -9.16 33.17
C LEU A 668 8.19 -10.19 33.99
N ARG A 669 8.68 -10.59 35.17
CA ARG A 669 7.92 -11.47 36.08
C ARG A 669 6.63 -10.82 36.56
N LYS A 670 6.69 -9.52 36.88
CA LYS A 670 5.51 -8.75 37.27
C LYS A 670 4.50 -8.69 36.13
N ALA A 671 4.93 -8.44 34.90
CA ALA A 671 4.07 -8.43 33.72
C ALA A 671 3.32 -9.77 33.52
N VAL A 672 3.97 -10.91 33.79
CA VAL A 672 3.29 -12.22 33.80
C VAL A 672 2.20 -12.27 34.88
N ARG A 673 2.51 -11.89 36.13
CA ARG A 673 1.52 -11.85 37.21
C ARG A 673 0.36 -10.90 36.91
N ASP A 674 0.67 -9.71 36.42
CA ASP A 674 -0.29 -8.67 36.06
C ASP A 674 -1.20 -9.15 34.92
N SER A 675 -0.64 -9.80 33.89
CA SER A 675 -1.41 -10.38 32.78
C SER A 675 -2.44 -11.40 33.27
N MET A 676 -2.07 -12.24 34.25
CA MET A 676 -2.98 -13.20 34.88
C MET A 676 -4.05 -12.49 35.71
N SER A 677 -3.67 -11.45 36.47
CA SER A 677 -4.59 -10.66 37.29
C SER A 677 -5.62 -9.89 36.45
N HIS A 678 -5.20 -9.34 35.32
CA HIS A 678 -6.04 -8.66 34.33
C HIS A 678 -6.85 -9.65 33.48
N ARG A 679 -6.65 -10.97 33.69
CA ARG A 679 -7.24 -12.07 32.92
C ARG A 679 -6.94 -11.99 31.43
N TYR A 680 -5.82 -11.39 31.04
CA TYR A 680 -5.32 -11.52 29.68
C TYR A 680 -4.84 -12.96 29.44
N SER A 681 -4.17 -13.51 30.45
CA SER A 681 -3.71 -14.90 30.52
C SER A 681 -4.39 -15.64 31.69
N VAL A 682 -4.28 -16.96 31.73
CA VAL A 682 -4.68 -17.79 32.88
C VAL A 682 -3.56 -18.77 33.22
N TRP A 683 -3.43 -19.11 34.50
CA TRP A 683 -2.48 -20.12 34.98
C TRP A 683 -2.90 -21.49 34.45
N GLY A 684 -2.27 -21.93 33.36
CA GLY A 684 -2.51 -23.25 32.77
C GLY A 684 -1.70 -24.35 33.45
N LEU A 685 -0.48 -24.06 33.88
CA LEU A 685 0.44 -25.03 34.48
C LEU A 685 0.53 -24.82 35.99
N THR A 686 0.70 -25.92 36.73
CA THR A 686 1.14 -25.86 38.12
C THR A 686 2.58 -25.36 38.21
N ALA A 687 3.00 -24.90 39.38
CA ALA A 687 4.37 -24.39 39.58
C ALA A 687 5.43 -25.45 39.25
N ALA A 688 5.19 -26.72 39.64
CA ALA A 688 6.11 -27.84 39.37
C ALA A 688 6.17 -28.21 37.88
N GLU A 689 5.03 -28.21 37.17
CA GLU A 689 5.01 -28.44 35.72
C GLU A 689 5.72 -27.31 34.97
N ALA A 690 5.49 -26.06 35.37
CA ALA A 690 6.14 -24.90 34.78
C ALA A 690 7.66 -24.94 34.98
N GLU A 691 8.10 -25.29 36.19
CA GLU A 691 9.53 -25.45 36.52
C GLU A 691 10.17 -26.58 35.70
N SER A 692 9.53 -27.75 35.61
CA SER A 692 10.05 -28.88 34.82
C SER A 692 10.13 -28.55 33.33
N LEU A 693 9.09 -27.91 32.77
CA LEU A 693 9.07 -27.45 31.39
C LEU A 693 10.17 -26.41 31.15
N ARG A 694 10.38 -25.51 32.10
CA ARG A 694 11.42 -24.49 32.01
C ARG A 694 12.83 -25.10 32.07
N ALA A 695 13.10 -26.01 33.00
CA ALA A 695 14.39 -26.69 33.10
C ALA A 695 14.79 -27.36 31.78
N PHE A 696 13.83 -28.05 31.14
CA PHE A 696 14.07 -28.70 29.84
C PHE A 696 14.52 -27.71 28.74
N HIS A 697 13.83 -26.57 28.60
CA HIS A 697 14.20 -25.59 27.58
C HIS A 697 15.46 -24.79 27.93
N GLU A 698 15.74 -24.56 29.20
CA GLU A 698 16.91 -23.82 29.65
C GLU A 698 18.19 -24.62 29.47
N ASP A 699 18.15 -25.95 29.70
CA ASP A 699 19.25 -26.86 29.37
C ASP A 699 19.59 -26.82 27.87
N ALA A 700 18.57 -26.82 27.01
CA ALA A 700 18.75 -26.71 25.56
C ALA A 700 19.34 -25.34 25.15
N PHE A 701 18.90 -24.26 25.78
CA PHE A 701 19.43 -22.91 25.55
C PHE A 701 20.90 -22.79 26.01
N ALA A 702 21.25 -23.35 27.17
CA ALA A 702 22.61 -23.35 27.69
C ALA A 702 23.58 -24.16 26.80
N GLN A 703 23.10 -25.20 26.14
CA GLN A 703 23.86 -26.00 25.18
C GLN A 703 24.02 -25.33 23.80
N GLY A 704 23.46 -24.11 23.61
CA GLY A 704 23.55 -23.37 22.35
C GLY A 704 22.62 -23.88 21.25
N ALA A 705 21.61 -24.69 21.59
CA ALA A 705 20.65 -25.16 20.59
C ALA A 705 19.79 -24.00 20.08
N SER A 706 19.94 -23.63 18.80
CA SER A 706 19.01 -22.72 18.14
C SER A 706 17.68 -23.46 17.93
N TRP A 707 16.70 -23.27 18.80
CA TRP A 707 15.38 -23.85 18.58
C TRP A 707 14.75 -23.25 17.32
N GLN A 708 14.41 -24.11 16.35
CA GLN A 708 13.55 -23.75 15.23
C GLN A 708 12.09 -24.07 15.59
N PRO A 709 11.13 -23.19 15.24
CA PRO A 709 9.73 -23.51 15.42
C PRO A 709 9.34 -24.80 14.68
N PRO A 710 8.40 -25.60 15.23
CA PRO A 710 8.04 -26.89 14.65
C PRO A 710 7.61 -26.71 13.19
N ALA A 711 8.37 -27.36 12.29
CA ALA A 711 8.06 -27.40 10.87
C ALA A 711 6.81 -28.27 10.65
N ILE A 712 5.66 -27.64 10.43
CA ILE A 712 4.43 -28.33 10.04
C ILE A 712 4.64 -28.89 8.63
N ARG A 713 4.86 -30.21 8.52
CA ARG A 713 5.00 -30.91 7.23
C ARG A 713 3.76 -30.66 6.36
N ARG A 714 4.00 -30.06 5.18
CA ARG A 714 2.99 -29.68 4.19
C ARG A 714 2.27 -30.93 3.64
N ALA A 715 0.95 -31.02 3.81
CA ALA A 715 0.13 -31.87 2.96
C ALA A 715 -0.10 -31.16 1.62
N ARG A 716 0.09 -31.88 0.50
CA ARG A 716 -0.28 -31.37 -0.83
C ARG A 716 -1.80 -31.06 -0.84
N PRO A 717 -2.23 -29.92 -1.41
CA PRO A 717 -3.63 -29.52 -1.40
C PRO A 717 -4.43 -30.40 -2.35
N ASP A 718 -5.34 -31.20 -1.81
CA ASP A 718 -6.32 -31.94 -2.61
C ASP A 718 -7.37 -30.97 -3.19
N ARG A 719 -7.46 -30.92 -4.51
CA ARG A 719 -8.19 -29.90 -5.30
C ARG A 719 -9.71 -30.05 -5.33
N ARG A 720 -10.31 -30.94 -4.53
CA ARG A 720 -11.71 -31.38 -4.76
C ARG A 720 -12.77 -31.03 -3.71
N ARG A 721 -12.56 -30.05 -2.81
CA ARG A 721 -13.61 -29.70 -1.82
C ARG A 721 -13.96 -28.21 -1.70
N ASN A 722 -14.16 -27.54 -2.82
CA ASN A 722 -15.19 -26.50 -2.89
C ASN A 722 -16.51 -27.20 -3.17
N LEU A 723 -17.42 -27.29 -2.18
CA LEU A 723 -18.87 -27.52 -2.29
C LEU A 723 -19.34 -28.23 -1.01
N ARG A 724 -19.69 -27.45 0.02
CA ARG A 724 -20.85 -27.65 0.90
C ARG A 724 -20.80 -26.60 2.01
N GLY A 725 -21.59 -25.55 1.83
CA GLY A 725 -21.92 -24.64 2.90
C GLY A 725 -22.66 -25.38 4.02
N ARG A 726 -22.19 -25.20 5.24
CA ARG A 726 -23.05 -25.32 6.43
C ARG A 726 -22.84 -24.08 7.27
N GLY A 727 -23.91 -23.30 7.38
CA GLY A 727 -24.00 -22.17 8.28
C GLY A 727 -23.80 -22.62 9.72
N GLY A 728 -22.86 -21.99 10.40
CA GLY A 728 -22.73 -22.03 11.85
C GLY A 728 -22.83 -20.61 12.35
N GLY A 729 -24.05 -20.20 12.74
CA GLY A 729 -24.23 -18.97 13.49
C GLY A 729 -23.61 -19.12 14.87
N TYR A 730 -22.72 -18.22 15.25
CA TYR A 730 -22.27 -18.09 16.63
C TYR A 730 -22.44 -16.66 17.08
N GLY A 731 -23.42 -16.50 17.96
CA GLY A 731 -23.70 -15.29 18.71
C GLY A 731 -22.65 -15.00 19.77
N GLY A 732 -22.89 -13.87 20.44
CA GLY A 732 -21.94 -13.18 21.30
C GLY A 732 -21.41 -14.02 22.46
N GLY A 733 -20.16 -13.73 22.81
CA GLY A 733 -19.54 -14.14 24.04
C GLY A 733 -18.37 -13.21 24.29
N VAL A 734 -18.39 -12.55 25.45
CA VAL A 734 -17.21 -11.97 26.12
C VAL A 734 -16.02 -12.87 25.82
N GLY A 735 -14.94 -12.29 25.28
CA GLY A 735 -13.79 -13.04 24.78
C GLY A 735 -13.47 -14.18 25.74
N ARG A 736 -13.81 -15.42 25.34
CA ARG A 736 -13.41 -16.60 26.08
C ARG A 736 -11.89 -16.60 26.01
N THR A 737 -11.26 -16.09 27.05
CA THR A 737 -9.87 -16.35 27.40
C THR A 737 -9.81 -17.86 27.57
N ARG A 738 -9.47 -18.55 26.49
CA ARG A 738 -9.30 -19.99 26.53
C ARG A 738 -8.06 -20.25 27.38
N PRO A 739 -8.07 -21.27 28.24
CA PRO A 739 -6.85 -21.75 28.86
C PRO A 739 -5.79 -21.92 27.77
N VAL A 740 -4.56 -21.48 28.06
CA VAL A 740 -3.37 -22.01 27.37
C VAL A 740 -3.62 -23.51 27.32
N THR A 741 -3.77 -24.10 26.14
CA THR A 741 -4.04 -25.54 26.05
C THR A 741 -2.75 -26.23 26.48
N VAL A 742 -2.65 -26.48 27.78
CA VAL A 742 -1.63 -27.27 28.48
C VAL A 742 -1.36 -28.57 27.74
N ASP A 743 -2.42 -29.13 27.15
CA ASP A 743 -2.41 -30.34 26.33
C ASP A 743 -1.52 -30.27 25.08
N GLY A 744 -1.13 -29.08 24.61
CA GLY A 744 -0.21 -28.91 23.47
C GLY A 744 1.25 -28.98 23.89
N ALA A 745 1.66 -28.14 24.84
CA ALA A 745 3.05 -28.04 25.29
C ALA A 745 3.50 -29.30 26.04
N LEU A 746 2.65 -29.86 26.92
CA LEU A 746 2.94 -31.15 27.58
C LEU A 746 2.95 -32.31 26.58
N ARG A 747 2.16 -32.23 25.50
CA ARG A 747 2.18 -33.22 24.42
C ARG A 747 3.49 -33.18 23.64
N ASP A 748 3.99 -32.01 23.27
CA ASP A 748 5.24 -31.88 22.52
C ASP A 748 6.42 -32.37 23.38
N LEU A 749 6.45 -31.99 24.66
CA LEU A 749 7.43 -32.49 25.64
C LEU A 749 7.37 -34.02 25.81
N ALA A 750 6.17 -34.59 25.92
CA ALA A 750 5.99 -36.03 26.06
C ALA A 750 6.36 -36.80 24.77
N GLU A 751 5.98 -36.29 23.58
CA GLU A 751 6.37 -36.87 22.29
C GLU A 751 7.89 -36.81 22.09
N GLU A 752 8.58 -35.75 22.52
CA GLU A 752 10.05 -35.64 22.42
C GLU A 752 10.76 -36.56 23.42
N LYS A 753 10.37 -36.50 24.70
CA LYS A 753 11.01 -37.26 25.79
C LYS A 753 10.72 -38.76 25.72
N TYR A 754 9.50 -39.16 25.36
CA TYR A 754 9.08 -40.57 25.39
C TYR A 754 8.71 -41.13 24.02
N GLY A 755 8.67 -40.34 22.94
CA GLY A 755 8.28 -40.84 21.62
C GLY A 755 9.26 -41.87 21.04
N HIS A 756 10.53 -41.86 21.45
CA HIS A 756 11.48 -42.91 21.08
C HIS A 756 11.21 -44.23 21.83
N LEU A 757 10.80 -44.17 23.10
CA LEU A 757 10.37 -45.31 23.90
C LEU A 757 9.02 -45.86 23.40
N ALA A 758 8.06 -44.99 23.10
CA ALA A 758 6.74 -45.35 22.61
C ALA A 758 6.77 -46.13 21.28
N ARG A 759 7.80 -45.91 20.46
CA ARG A 759 8.04 -46.63 19.20
C ARG A 759 8.66 -48.02 19.39
N GLN A 760 9.14 -48.37 20.57
CA GLN A 760 9.69 -49.69 20.87
C GLN A 760 8.57 -50.69 21.21
N THR A 761 8.81 -51.97 20.93
CA THR A 761 7.94 -53.08 21.37
C THR A 761 8.06 -53.26 22.87
N SER A 762 6.97 -53.64 23.53
CA SER A 762 6.89 -53.86 24.98
C SER A 762 7.83 -54.95 25.51
N ASP A 763 8.43 -55.74 24.61
CA ASP A 763 9.30 -56.87 24.93
C ASP A 763 10.78 -56.60 24.60
N GLY A 764 11.13 -55.38 24.19
CA GLY A 764 12.50 -55.01 23.88
C GLY A 764 13.38 -54.88 25.13
N PRO A 765 14.69 -55.20 25.07
CA PRO A 765 15.59 -55.18 26.24
C PRO A 765 15.72 -53.80 26.91
N LYS A 766 15.44 -52.71 26.19
CA LYS A 766 15.40 -51.35 26.77
C LYS A 766 14.09 -51.02 27.49
N TRP A 767 12.99 -51.71 27.18
CA TRP A 767 11.69 -51.46 27.80
C TRP A 767 11.62 -52.01 29.23
N THR A 768 12.30 -53.13 29.49
CA THR A 768 12.39 -53.73 30.81
C THR A 768 13.37 -53.01 31.74
N SER A 769 14.30 -52.23 31.19
CA SER A 769 15.32 -51.49 31.97
C SER A 769 14.86 -50.11 32.46
N ILE A 770 13.67 -49.63 32.07
CA ILE A 770 13.13 -48.33 32.48
C ILE A 770 12.15 -48.44 33.65
N SER A 771 12.03 -47.34 34.40
CA SER A 771 11.15 -47.26 35.58
C SER A 771 9.68 -47.45 35.20
N ALA A 772 8.84 -47.82 36.18
CA ALA A 772 7.40 -47.95 35.97
C ALA A 772 6.75 -46.63 35.51
N SER A 773 7.21 -45.50 36.06
CA SER A 773 6.76 -44.15 35.68
C SER A 773 7.08 -43.80 34.22
N GLU A 774 8.28 -44.15 33.74
CA GLU A 774 8.65 -43.95 32.33
C GLU A 774 7.85 -44.85 31.41
N ARG A 775 7.56 -46.10 31.81
CA ARG A 775 6.69 -47.01 31.05
C ARG A 775 5.27 -46.50 30.94
N GLU A 776 4.69 -45.98 32.01
CA GLU A 776 3.37 -45.34 31.97
C GLU A 776 3.35 -44.12 31.04
N SER A 777 4.37 -43.26 31.13
CA SER A 777 4.50 -42.08 30.28
C SER A 777 4.65 -42.45 28.80
N ALA A 778 5.50 -43.44 28.50
CA ALA A 778 5.68 -43.94 27.13
C ALA A 778 4.44 -44.69 26.62
N ALA A 779 3.75 -45.46 27.45
CA ALA A 779 2.50 -46.12 27.11
C ALA A 779 1.39 -45.11 26.81
N TYR A 780 1.30 -44.01 27.58
CA TYR A 780 0.39 -42.91 27.30
C TYR A 780 0.67 -42.25 25.94
N VAL A 781 1.94 -41.95 25.65
CA VAL A 781 2.35 -41.43 24.32
C VAL A 781 2.02 -42.43 23.21
N LYS A 782 2.28 -43.72 23.42
CA LYS A 782 1.98 -44.80 22.46
C LYS A 782 0.48 -44.95 22.20
N TRP A 783 -0.34 -44.98 23.25
CA TRP A 783 -1.80 -45.01 23.15
C TRP A 783 -2.35 -43.78 22.40
N ARG A 784 -1.77 -42.59 22.64
CA ARG A 784 -2.12 -41.37 21.90
C ARG A 784 -1.64 -41.37 20.44
N LEU A 785 -0.46 -41.91 20.13
CA LEU A 785 0.03 -42.08 18.75
C LEU A 785 -0.85 -43.05 17.96
N LEU A 786 -1.29 -44.15 18.58
CA LEU A 786 -2.19 -45.12 17.96
C LEU A 786 -3.60 -44.56 17.73
N THR A 787 -4.11 -43.73 18.65
CA THR A 787 -5.42 -43.08 18.46
C THR A 787 -5.39 -41.91 17.46
N LYS A 788 -4.21 -41.35 17.15
CA LYS A 788 -4.05 -40.41 16.02
C LYS A 788 -4.37 -41.06 14.67
N GLU A 789 -4.12 -42.36 14.47
CA GLU A 789 -4.50 -43.04 13.22
C GLU A 789 -6.03 -43.06 13.01
N VAL A 790 -6.83 -42.87 14.07
CA VAL A 790 -8.30 -42.87 13.97
C VAL A 790 -8.88 -41.46 13.80
N SER A 791 -8.08 -40.39 13.94
CA SER A 791 -8.56 -38.99 13.78
C SER A 791 -7.99 -38.32 12.53
N PHE A 792 -8.41 -38.85 11.38
CA PHE A 792 -8.04 -38.41 10.03
C PHE A 792 -8.65 -37.02 9.66
N PHE A 793 -8.35 -35.91 10.35
CA PHE A 793 -8.67 -34.55 9.84
C PHE A 793 -7.74 -33.45 10.45
N PRO A 794 -6.62 -33.09 9.79
CA PRO A 794 -5.77 -31.98 10.21
C PRO A 794 -6.19 -30.66 9.54
N GLY A 795 -6.50 -29.64 10.34
CA GLY A 795 -6.86 -28.30 9.87
C GLY A 795 -6.24 -27.22 10.74
N GLY A 796 -5.19 -26.58 10.25
CA GLY A 796 -4.52 -25.44 10.89
C GLY A 796 -3.27 -25.06 10.12
N THR A 797 -3.39 -24.12 9.18
CA THR A 797 -2.30 -23.70 8.30
C THR A 797 -1.33 -22.76 9.02
N ALA A 798 -0.03 -22.89 8.76
CA ALA A 798 1.06 -22.07 9.33
C ALA A 798 0.88 -20.54 9.17
N ARG A 799 0.01 -20.10 8.26
CA ARG A 799 -0.33 -18.68 8.09
C ARG A 799 -1.15 -18.09 9.25
N GLU A 800 -1.78 -18.93 10.09
CA GLU A 800 -2.59 -18.45 11.20
C GLU A 800 -1.83 -18.23 12.51
N ALA A 801 -0.62 -18.77 12.66
CA ALA A 801 0.17 -18.64 13.90
C ALA A 801 0.80 -17.24 14.03
N ARG A 802 1.51 -16.75 13.00
CA ARG A 802 2.16 -15.42 13.08
C ARG A 802 1.19 -14.24 12.98
N GLY A 803 -0.05 -14.49 12.53
CA GLY A 803 -1.12 -13.49 12.51
C GLY A 803 -1.64 -13.10 13.91
N ASN A 804 -1.34 -13.86 14.97
CA ASN A 804 -1.94 -13.63 16.30
C ASN A 804 -1.13 -12.72 17.23
N GLU A 805 0.18 -12.51 16.99
CA GLU A 805 0.99 -11.54 17.76
C GLU A 805 0.49 -10.09 17.60
N ARG A 806 -0.31 -9.82 16.58
CA ARG A 806 -0.80 -8.49 16.16
C ARG A 806 -2.02 -7.97 16.95
N ARG A 807 -2.59 -8.78 17.86
CA ARG A 807 -3.91 -8.49 18.47
C ARG A 807 -3.92 -7.41 19.55
N VAL A 808 -2.77 -6.94 20.03
CA VAL A 808 -2.71 -5.77 20.91
C VAL A 808 -3.04 -4.47 20.16
N TRP A 809 -2.77 -4.44 18.84
CA TRP A 809 -2.87 -3.23 18.00
C TRP A 809 -4.06 -3.25 17.04
N ASN A 810 -4.58 -4.42 16.63
CA ASN A 810 -5.59 -4.52 15.57
C ASN A 810 -7.03 -4.86 16.01
N ASN A 811 -7.41 -4.67 17.27
CA ASN A 811 -8.79 -4.97 17.69
C ASN A 811 -9.45 -3.79 18.41
N GLY A 812 -10.13 -2.94 17.64
CA GLY A 812 -11.39 -2.33 18.08
C GLY A 812 -12.56 -3.31 18.06
N ARG A 813 -12.33 -4.60 18.37
CA ARG A 813 -13.34 -5.66 18.39
C ARG A 813 -14.37 -5.48 19.49
#